data_AF-A0A7S3D228-F1
#
_entry.id   AF-A0A7S3D228-F1
#
_cell.length_a   1.000
_cell.length_b   1.000
_cell.length_c   1.000
_cell.angle_alpha   90.00
_cell.angle_beta   90.00
_cell.angle_gamma   90.00
#
_symmetry.space_group_name_H-M   'P 1'
#
loop_
_entity.id
_entity.type
_entity.pdbx_description
1 polymer ?
#
loop_
_entity_poly.entity_id
_entity_poly.type
_entity_poly.pdbx_seq_one_letter_code
_entity_poly.pdbx_strand_id
1 'polypeptide(L)'
;MIKSRILPLIRSHCGLERVKSRNVLRYAATSSRQYATSSTSASTSQSSSSAPSTSAGRHSGGRRLPDDGMSLKDFIPTSSLASDVGGVGAEVRPYGSDSDAFDSAAKPPARNVMIETYGCQMNVSDSEIVRAILLKAGYNMVDNEREADVILINTCAIRDNAEQKVWNRLENLKHVRLQATRKMLGRHVAADEVATMKTELPRRSTGLAMVGVLGCMAERLKRRLVESDKLVDVVVGPDAYRDLPRLIAAVGQGEAEAVNTMLSLEETYADINPVRVSDDGVPSAYVSIMRGCNNYCAYCIVPLTRGRERSRDPESITDEAKRLAEQGVKEIVLLGQNVNSYCYRGEGDFTSSKMSGEEQLLSRGFQAKIQPREGGFRFVDLVDSVSAAVPDVRIRYTSPHPKDFPDPLLDLVRERPNVCKSMHMPAQSGSTRMLEAMRRGYTREAYIELAERIRERVPGISISTDMISGFCGETEEDHADTLSLMKHMKYEQAFMFAYSMRERTLAHKKMVDDVPHDVKIRRLNDVISCYHDGLRQRNREEAGRHHLVLIEGRSKRSENEWTGRTDTNRKVVFPKQAVASTLAGDASAKVDLQVGDFVLVQIESDTLTTLRGTALARTTIPEHARFLSVASNSFPSLSL
;
A
#
# COMPACT_ATOMS: atom_id res chain seq x y z
N MET A 1 45.15 -24.34 -29.26
CA MET A 1 44.87 -25.78 -29.05
C MET A 1 45.18 -26.09 -27.59
N ILE A 2 44.18 -26.24 -26.72
CA ILE A 2 43.41 -27.48 -26.51
C ILE A 2 44.17 -28.47 -25.60
N LYS A 3 43.44 -28.93 -24.57
CA LYS A 3 43.67 -30.07 -23.65
C LYS A 3 44.69 -29.80 -22.54
N SER A 4 44.35 -29.85 -21.25
CA SER A 4 43.30 -30.61 -20.56
C SER A 4 43.07 -30.01 -19.15
N ARG A 5 41.86 -29.55 -18.83
CA ARG A 5 40.79 -30.26 -18.07
C ARG A 5 40.62 -29.72 -16.64
N ILE A 6 39.79 -28.68 -16.59
CA ILE A 6 38.84 -28.34 -15.53
C ILE A 6 37.73 -29.43 -15.48
N LEU A 7 37.10 -29.60 -14.29
CA LEU A 7 35.90 -30.41 -13.97
C LEU A 7 36.08 -31.95 -14.00
N PRO A 8 35.38 -32.76 -13.16
CA PRO A 8 34.86 -32.52 -11.81
C PRO A 8 34.72 -33.80 -10.90
N LEU A 9 34.59 -33.56 -9.57
CA LEU A 9 33.55 -34.07 -8.64
C LEU A 9 33.11 -35.56 -8.54
N ILE A 10 32.71 -35.88 -7.29
CA ILE A 10 31.69 -36.87 -6.85
C ILE A 10 32.20 -38.30 -6.58
N ARG A 11 32.58 -38.58 -5.32
CA ARG A 11 31.92 -39.60 -4.47
C ARG A 11 32.65 -39.84 -3.13
N SER A 12 31.82 -39.96 -2.08
CA SER A 12 32.04 -40.56 -0.75
C SER A 12 32.72 -39.70 0.32
N HIS A 13 32.19 -39.49 1.53
CA HIS A 13 30.94 -39.82 2.24
C HIS A 13 30.85 -38.78 3.39
N CYS A 14 29.84 -37.92 3.57
CA CYS A 14 28.40 -38.10 3.86
C CYS A 14 28.10 -38.67 5.27
N GLY A 15 27.80 -37.75 6.21
CA GLY A 15 27.05 -38.00 7.44
C GLY A 15 26.09 -36.80 7.65
N LEU A 16 24.80 -37.04 7.45
CA LEU A 16 23.72 -36.04 7.37
C LEU A 16 22.79 -36.24 8.57
N GLU A 17 22.60 -35.22 9.41
CA GLU A 17 21.39 -35.05 10.23
C GLU A 17 20.66 -33.78 9.79
N ARG A 18 19.34 -33.93 9.60
CA ARG A 18 18.44 -32.95 9.00
C ARG A 18 17.77 -32.10 10.07
N VAL A 19 17.96 -30.79 10.03
CA VAL A 19 17.01 -29.80 10.59
C VAL A 19 16.41 -29.03 9.42
N LYS A 20 15.08 -29.10 9.28
CA LYS A 20 14.30 -28.45 8.22
C LYS A 20 13.92 -27.04 8.67
N SER A 21 14.53 -26.03 8.05
CA SER A 21 14.12 -24.63 8.18
C SER A 21 13.36 -24.20 6.92
N ARG A 22 12.17 -23.62 7.14
CA ARG A 22 11.19 -23.18 6.13
C ARG A 22 11.71 -21.98 5.32
N ASN A 23 11.30 -21.96 4.05
CA ASN A 23 11.68 -20.96 3.04
C ASN A 23 11.10 -19.58 3.33
N VAL A 24 12.00 -18.59 3.29
CA VAL A 24 11.72 -17.15 3.35
C VAL A 24 11.60 -16.57 1.94
N LEU A 25 10.62 -15.66 1.80
CA LEU A 25 10.39 -14.73 0.70
C LEU A 25 11.68 -14.14 0.10
N ARG A 26 11.89 -14.40 -1.20
CA ARG A 26 12.89 -13.72 -2.03
C ARG A 26 12.28 -12.48 -2.68
N TYR A 27 12.87 -11.31 -2.43
CA TYR A 27 12.73 -10.14 -3.29
C TYR A 27 14.04 -9.35 -3.38
N ALA A 28 14.28 -8.88 -4.60
CA ALA A 28 15.29 -7.94 -5.09
C ALA A 28 16.69 -8.49 -5.47
N ALA A 29 17.09 -8.06 -6.67
CA ALA A 29 18.38 -8.15 -7.35
C ALA A 29 18.58 -9.32 -8.33
N THR A 30 19.21 -8.97 -9.46
CA THR A 30 19.61 -9.76 -10.65
C THR A 30 18.49 -10.10 -11.64
N SER A 31 18.62 -9.94 -12.95
CA SER A 31 19.60 -9.28 -13.81
C SER A 31 19.04 -9.32 -15.23
N SER A 32 19.17 -8.21 -15.93
CA SER A 32 19.10 -8.10 -17.39
C SER A 32 20.14 -9.00 -18.07
N ARG A 33 19.72 -9.83 -19.04
CA ARG A 33 20.48 -10.20 -20.26
C ARG A 33 19.72 -11.21 -21.13
N GLN A 34 19.93 -11.07 -22.46
CA GLN A 34 19.53 -11.93 -23.59
C GLN A 34 18.08 -11.69 -24.07
N TYR A 35 17.78 -11.26 -25.30
CA TYR A 35 18.39 -11.57 -26.61
C TYR A 35 18.37 -10.36 -27.55
N ALA A 36 19.38 -10.29 -28.41
CA ALA A 36 19.47 -9.42 -29.58
C ALA A 36 19.37 -10.25 -30.87
N THR A 37 19.04 -9.57 -31.98
CA THR A 37 18.99 -10.01 -33.40
C THR A 37 17.73 -10.80 -33.78
N SER A 38 16.99 -10.50 -34.86
CA SER A 38 17.42 -10.14 -36.21
C SER A 38 16.47 -9.18 -36.96
N SER A 39 17.05 -8.54 -37.96
CA SER A 39 16.56 -7.58 -38.96
C SER A 39 15.50 -8.09 -39.96
N THR A 40 14.64 -7.21 -40.49
CA THR A 40 14.56 -6.92 -41.95
C THR A 40 13.64 -5.74 -42.29
N SER A 41 14.01 -5.07 -43.38
CA SER A 41 13.55 -3.82 -44.00
C SER A 41 12.34 -3.93 -44.94
N ALA A 42 11.56 -2.85 -45.11
CA ALA A 42 10.93 -2.35 -46.37
C ALA A 42 9.93 -1.21 -46.02
N SER A 43 10.23 0.06 -46.30
CA SER A 43 9.96 0.83 -47.54
C SER A 43 8.52 1.38 -47.69
N THR A 44 8.41 2.70 -47.44
CA THR A 44 7.80 3.75 -48.28
C THR A 44 6.43 3.51 -48.95
N SER A 45 5.45 4.36 -48.62
CA SER A 45 4.75 5.18 -49.63
C SER A 45 3.95 6.32 -48.99
N GLN A 46 4.12 7.48 -49.58
CA GLN A 46 3.40 8.73 -49.33
C GLN A 46 2.01 8.66 -49.97
N SER A 47 1.02 9.35 -49.39
CA SER A 47 0.17 10.25 -50.17
C SER A 47 -0.54 11.27 -49.28
N SER A 48 -0.53 12.48 -49.82
CA SER A 48 -0.98 13.77 -49.31
C SER A 48 -2.47 14.04 -49.56
N SER A 49 -3.01 14.99 -48.79
CA SER A 49 -4.01 16.03 -49.14
C SER A 49 -4.94 16.26 -47.94
N SER A 50 -5.45 17.43 -47.59
CA SER A 50 -5.23 18.83 -47.94
C SER A 50 -6.14 19.61 -46.97
N ALA A 51 -5.66 20.72 -46.42
CA ALA A 51 -6.45 21.66 -45.60
C ALA A 51 -7.54 22.38 -46.46
N PRO A 52 -8.48 23.18 -45.90
CA PRO A 52 -8.10 24.48 -45.35
C PRO A 52 -8.91 25.00 -44.13
N SER A 53 -8.27 25.97 -43.49
CA SER A 53 -8.69 26.95 -42.50
C SER A 53 -9.85 27.87 -42.90
N THR A 54 -10.55 28.45 -41.91
CA THR A 54 -10.71 29.92 -41.79
C THR A 54 -11.15 30.39 -40.38
N SER A 55 -10.47 31.45 -39.94
CA SER A 55 -10.73 32.48 -38.90
C SER A 55 -12.08 33.21 -39.05
N ALA A 56 -12.63 34.07 -38.19
CA ALA A 56 -12.42 34.61 -36.83
C ALA A 56 -13.65 35.52 -36.55
N GLY A 57 -13.92 35.88 -35.29
CA GLY A 57 -14.85 36.98 -34.97
C GLY A 57 -15.16 37.15 -33.49
N ARG A 58 -14.69 38.26 -32.90
CA ARG A 58 -15.07 38.76 -31.56
C ARG A 58 -16.33 39.61 -31.66
N HIS A 59 -17.24 39.54 -30.68
CA HIS A 59 -17.94 40.70 -30.11
C HIS A 59 -18.62 40.35 -28.77
N SER A 60 -18.88 41.41 -28.01
CA SER A 60 -19.10 41.55 -26.57
C SER A 60 -20.56 41.72 -26.17
N GLY A 61 -20.92 41.24 -24.97
CA GLY A 61 -21.90 41.88 -24.07
C GLY A 61 -23.30 41.25 -23.96
N GLY A 62 -23.76 41.05 -22.72
CA GLY A 62 -25.19 41.02 -22.36
C GLY A 62 -25.76 39.65 -21.97
N ARG A 63 -26.15 39.50 -20.70
CA ARG A 63 -26.85 38.34 -20.13
C ARG A 63 -28.17 38.04 -20.84
N ARG A 64 -28.38 36.77 -21.21
CA ARG A 64 -29.62 35.98 -21.07
C ARG A 64 -29.26 34.51 -21.29
N LEU A 65 -29.42 33.67 -20.28
CA LEU A 65 -29.32 32.22 -20.44
C LEU A 65 -30.52 31.75 -21.27
N PRO A 66 -30.35 30.96 -22.34
CA PRO A 66 -31.46 30.36 -23.05
C PRO A 66 -32.04 29.17 -22.25
N ASP A 67 -33.36 29.01 -22.32
CA ASP A 67 -34.22 28.14 -21.50
C ASP A 67 -34.22 26.64 -21.93
N ASP A 68 -33.17 26.20 -22.61
CA ASP A 68 -33.02 24.86 -23.20
C ASP A 68 -31.89 24.04 -22.54
N GLY A 69 -31.58 24.34 -21.29
CA GLY A 69 -30.69 23.53 -20.45
C GLY A 69 -31.33 22.22 -19.99
N MET A 70 -30.73 21.09 -20.38
CA MET A 70 -31.07 19.75 -19.92
C MET A 70 -31.17 19.69 -18.38
N SER A 71 -32.27 19.11 -17.89
CA SER A 71 -32.56 19.00 -16.47
C SER A 71 -31.94 17.74 -15.87
N LEU A 72 -31.82 17.70 -14.53
CA LEU A 72 -31.31 16.55 -13.77
C LEU A 72 -32.10 15.24 -13.96
N LYS A 73 -33.25 15.29 -14.65
CA LYS A 73 -34.08 14.13 -15.01
C LYS A 73 -33.62 13.46 -16.32
N ASP A 74 -32.85 14.15 -17.16
CA ASP A 74 -32.32 13.63 -18.43
C ASP A 74 -31.13 12.67 -18.23
N PHE A 75 -30.65 12.52 -16.99
CA PHE A 75 -29.56 11.62 -16.59
C PHE A 75 -30.01 10.34 -15.85
N ILE A 76 -31.33 10.09 -15.77
CA ILE A 76 -31.87 8.85 -15.21
C ILE A 76 -32.29 7.95 -16.37
N PRO A 77 -31.62 6.81 -16.65
CA PRO A 77 -32.11 5.88 -17.65
C PRO A 77 -33.39 5.22 -17.13
N THR A 78 -34.54 5.60 -17.68
CA THR A 78 -35.79 4.84 -17.57
C THR A 78 -35.66 3.52 -18.32
N SER A 79 -35.49 2.44 -17.55
CA SER A 79 -35.87 1.05 -17.82
C SER A 79 -36.22 0.65 -19.26
N SER A 80 -35.31 -0.08 -19.91
CA SER A 80 -35.65 -1.06 -20.96
C SER A 80 -34.58 -2.14 -21.13
N LEU A 81 -34.31 -2.90 -20.07
CA LEU A 81 -33.61 -4.18 -20.16
C LEU A 81 -34.28 -5.19 -19.22
N ALA A 82 -35.45 -5.65 -19.63
CA ALA A 82 -36.12 -6.81 -19.07
C ALA A 82 -36.58 -7.71 -20.23
N SER A 83 -35.63 -8.38 -20.87
CA SER A 83 -35.79 -9.63 -21.61
C SER A 83 -34.43 -10.00 -22.21
N ASP A 84 -34.04 -11.27 -22.06
CA ASP A 84 -32.78 -11.91 -22.49
C ASP A 84 -31.59 -11.84 -21.54
N VAL A 85 -31.74 -12.48 -20.38
CA VAL A 85 -30.66 -13.26 -19.76
C VAL A 85 -31.22 -14.62 -19.35
N GLY A 86 -30.82 -15.66 -20.07
CA GLY A 86 -31.05 -17.06 -19.70
C GLY A 86 -30.44 -17.36 -18.33
N GLY A 87 -31.18 -18.14 -17.54
CA GLY A 87 -31.04 -18.25 -16.09
C GLY A 87 -29.66 -18.65 -15.57
N VAL A 88 -29.21 -17.90 -14.57
CA VAL A 88 -28.43 -18.42 -13.44
C VAL A 88 -29.11 -17.86 -12.19
N GLY A 89 -29.89 -18.71 -11.52
CA GLY A 89 -30.62 -18.34 -10.32
C GLY A 89 -29.68 -18.26 -9.12
N ALA A 90 -29.37 -17.05 -8.68
CA ALA A 90 -28.92 -16.76 -7.33
C ALA A 90 -29.62 -15.48 -6.87
N GLU A 91 -30.61 -15.62 -5.99
CA GLU A 91 -31.32 -14.47 -5.41
C GLU A 91 -30.33 -13.59 -4.63
N VAL A 92 -30.29 -12.32 -5.00
CA VAL A 92 -29.50 -11.26 -4.36
C VAL A 92 -30.31 -10.68 -3.20
N ARG A 93 -29.80 -10.75 -1.96
CA ARG A 93 -30.37 -10.01 -0.81
C ARG A 93 -29.53 -8.76 -0.51
N PRO A 94 -30.13 -7.56 -0.45
CA PRO A 94 -29.42 -6.33 -0.05
C PRO A 94 -29.01 -6.38 1.43
N TYR A 95 -27.86 -5.77 1.74
CA TYR A 95 -27.37 -5.60 3.10
C TYR A 95 -28.04 -4.37 3.74
N GLY A 96 -28.79 -4.57 4.83
CA GLY A 96 -29.40 -3.50 5.62
C GLY A 96 -30.77 -3.86 6.19
N SER A 97 -30.79 -4.64 7.28
CA SER A 97 -31.83 -4.60 8.33
C SER A 97 -31.58 -5.63 9.45
N ASP A 98 -30.82 -6.69 9.21
CA ASP A 98 -30.68 -7.79 10.19
C ASP A 98 -29.21 -8.18 10.45
N SER A 99 -28.38 -7.26 10.97
CA SER A 99 -27.04 -7.63 11.44
C SER A 99 -27.05 -8.40 12.78
N ASP A 100 -28.20 -8.47 13.44
CA ASP A 100 -28.37 -9.18 14.72
C ASP A 100 -28.96 -10.59 14.56
N ALA A 101 -29.25 -11.03 13.32
CA ALA A 101 -29.86 -12.34 13.07
C ALA A 101 -28.85 -13.49 12.89
N PHE A 102 -27.60 -13.34 13.34
CA PHE A 102 -26.58 -14.40 13.27
C PHE A 102 -26.43 -15.23 14.55
N ASP A 103 -27.44 -15.22 15.43
CA ASP A 103 -27.41 -15.96 16.71
C ASP A 103 -28.10 -17.34 16.67
N SER A 104 -28.56 -17.82 15.50
CA SER A 104 -29.25 -19.12 15.42
C SER A 104 -28.94 -20.03 14.23
N ALA A 105 -27.98 -19.68 13.35
CA ALA A 105 -27.51 -20.60 12.32
C ALA A 105 -26.42 -21.51 12.87
N ALA A 106 -26.61 -22.83 12.76
CA ALA A 106 -25.70 -23.86 13.25
C ALA A 106 -24.22 -23.50 13.04
N LYS A 107 -23.45 -23.49 14.14
CA LYS A 107 -22.01 -23.22 14.17
C LYS A 107 -21.35 -24.02 13.02
N PRO A 108 -20.69 -23.36 12.05
CA PRO A 108 -20.03 -24.08 10.97
C PRO A 108 -19.01 -25.05 11.58
N PRO A 109 -18.77 -26.24 10.97
CA PRO A 109 -17.75 -27.15 11.47
C PRO A 109 -16.42 -26.39 11.58
N ALA A 110 -15.70 -26.57 12.68
CA ALA A 110 -14.43 -25.88 12.94
C ALA A 110 -13.47 -26.14 11.76
N ARG A 111 -13.29 -25.12 10.92
CA ARG A 111 -12.43 -25.17 9.74
C ARG A 111 -11.18 -24.37 9.99
N ASN A 112 -10.04 -24.94 9.61
CA ASN A 112 -8.76 -24.28 9.63
C ASN A 112 -8.62 -23.38 8.40
N VAL A 113 -8.28 -22.11 8.62
CA VAL A 113 -8.14 -21.09 7.58
C VAL A 113 -6.71 -20.57 7.56
N MET A 114 -6.11 -20.56 6.37
CA MET A 114 -4.83 -19.93 6.08
C MET A 114 -5.06 -18.69 5.24
N ILE A 115 -4.37 -17.58 5.55
CA ILE A 115 -4.42 -16.34 4.76
C ILE A 115 -3.03 -16.06 4.19
N GLU A 116 -2.96 -15.91 2.86
CA GLU A 116 -1.76 -15.47 2.14
C GLU A 116 -1.94 -14.03 1.68
N THR A 117 -1.10 -13.14 2.18
CA THR A 117 -1.18 -11.71 1.85
C THR A 117 -0.15 -11.33 0.79
N TYR A 118 -0.63 -10.80 -0.33
CA TYR A 118 0.17 -10.22 -1.41
C TYR A 118 -0.23 -8.76 -1.63
N GLY A 119 0.74 -7.84 -1.65
CA GLY A 119 0.44 -6.45 -2.02
C GLY A 119 1.10 -5.41 -1.15
N CYS A 120 0.30 -4.48 -0.62
CA CYS A 120 0.76 -3.33 0.15
C CYS A 120 0.33 -3.41 1.62
N GLN A 121 0.67 -2.38 2.41
CA GLN A 121 0.33 -2.29 3.84
C GLN A 121 -1.18 -2.41 4.09
N MET A 122 -2.01 -1.93 3.15
CA MET A 122 -3.47 -2.09 3.23
C MET A 122 -3.90 -3.55 3.19
N ASN A 123 -3.23 -4.40 2.39
CA ASN A 123 -3.57 -5.83 2.34
C ASN A 123 -3.15 -6.54 3.64
N VAL A 124 -2.06 -6.10 4.29
CA VAL A 124 -1.66 -6.61 5.61
C VAL A 124 -2.74 -6.29 6.64
N SER A 125 -3.13 -5.01 6.75
CA SER A 125 -4.21 -4.58 7.64
C SER A 125 -5.55 -5.25 7.31
N ASP A 126 -5.91 -5.38 6.03
CA ASP A 126 -7.12 -6.12 5.62
C ASP A 126 -7.08 -7.58 6.08
N SER A 127 -5.90 -8.21 6.10
CA SER A 127 -5.76 -9.61 6.53
C SER A 127 -5.97 -9.76 8.04
N GLU A 128 -5.59 -8.76 8.84
CA GLU A 128 -5.86 -8.72 10.29
C GLU A 128 -7.36 -8.56 10.58
N ILE A 129 -8.07 -7.77 9.77
CA ILE A 129 -9.53 -7.62 9.83
C ILE A 129 -10.22 -8.94 9.45
N VAL A 130 -9.83 -9.54 8.32
CA VAL A 130 -10.37 -10.83 7.87
C VAL A 130 -10.17 -11.91 8.93
N ARG A 131 -8.99 -11.95 9.57
CA ARG A 131 -8.70 -12.87 10.68
C ARG A 131 -9.65 -12.67 11.86
N ALA A 132 -9.88 -11.43 12.28
CA ALA A 132 -10.79 -11.11 13.38
C ALA A 132 -12.22 -11.59 13.10
N ILE A 133 -12.71 -11.36 11.88
CA ILE A 133 -14.05 -11.79 11.43
C ILE A 133 -14.18 -13.31 11.50
N LEU A 134 -13.19 -14.04 10.98
CA LEU A 134 -13.21 -15.50 10.94
C LEU A 134 -13.08 -16.13 12.33
N LEU A 135 -12.21 -15.59 13.19
CA LEU A 135 -12.08 -16.05 14.59
C LEU A 135 -13.40 -15.85 15.35
N LYS A 136 -14.05 -14.69 15.20
CA LYS A 136 -15.37 -14.41 15.82
C LYS A 136 -16.44 -15.38 15.31
N ALA A 137 -16.37 -15.77 14.04
CA ALA A 137 -17.28 -16.76 13.45
C ALA A 137 -16.93 -18.22 13.81
N GLY A 138 -15.89 -18.47 14.62
CA GLY A 138 -15.53 -19.81 15.11
C GLY A 138 -14.58 -20.61 14.21
N TYR A 139 -13.91 -19.97 13.25
CA TYR A 139 -12.85 -20.59 12.45
C TYR A 139 -11.51 -20.59 13.21
N ASN A 140 -10.65 -21.55 12.91
CA ASN A 140 -9.30 -21.63 13.47
C ASN A 140 -8.29 -21.11 12.44
N MET A 141 -7.26 -20.39 12.89
CA MET A 141 -6.23 -19.88 11.98
C MET A 141 -5.01 -20.81 11.97
N VAL A 142 -4.50 -21.11 10.78
CA VAL A 142 -3.29 -21.94 10.60
C VAL A 142 -2.31 -21.28 9.64
N ASP A 143 -1.01 -21.50 9.87
CA ASP A 143 0.07 -20.98 9.01
C ASP A 143 0.58 -22.02 8.00
N ASN A 144 -0.01 -23.21 7.99
CA ASN A 144 0.40 -24.33 7.17
C ASN A 144 -0.68 -24.71 6.16
N GLU A 145 -0.31 -24.67 4.86
CA GLU A 145 -1.17 -25.06 3.74
C GLU A 145 -1.76 -26.47 3.91
N ARG A 146 -1.02 -27.38 4.55
CA ARG A 146 -1.44 -28.78 4.72
C ARG A 146 -2.53 -28.98 5.76
N GLU A 147 -2.65 -28.04 6.70
CA GLU A 147 -3.62 -28.10 7.80
C GLU A 147 -4.87 -27.27 7.48
N ALA A 148 -4.85 -26.52 6.38
CA ALA A 148 -5.91 -25.59 6.00
C ALA A 148 -7.06 -26.31 5.28
N ASP A 149 -8.28 -26.08 5.76
CA ASP A 149 -9.53 -26.40 5.06
C ASP A 149 -9.92 -25.27 4.08
N VAL A 150 -9.43 -24.05 4.32
CA VAL A 150 -9.66 -22.87 3.48
C VAL A 150 -8.35 -22.09 3.33
N ILE A 151 -7.96 -21.76 2.10
CA ILE A 151 -6.81 -20.93 1.77
C ILE A 151 -7.33 -19.64 1.13
N LEU A 152 -7.07 -18.50 1.77
CA LEU A 152 -7.52 -17.18 1.32
C LEU A 152 -6.33 -16.36 0.84
N ILE A 153 -6.31 -16.01 -0.44
CA ILE A 153 -5.28 -15.18 -1.07
C ILE A 153 -5.77 -13.73 -1.08
N ASN A 154 -5.31 -12.90 -0.14
CA ASN A 154 -5.61 -11.47 -0.13
C ASN A 154 -4.61 -10.71 -0.99
N THR A 155 -5.08 -10.04 -2.04
CA THR A 155 -4.19 -9.48 -3.07
C THR A 155 -4.55 -8.05 -3.52
N CYS A 156 -3.55 -7.36 -4.06
CA CYS A 156 -3.64 -6.00 -4.58
C CYS A 156 -3.89 -5.99 -6.10
N ALA A 157 -4.68 -5.04 -6.60
CA ALA A 157 -4.92 -4.84 -8.04
C ALA A 157 -3.98 -3.80 -8.69
N ILE A 158 -3.09 -3.20 -7.90
CA ILE A 158 -2.36 -1.96 -8.22
C ILE A 158 -0.90 -2.23 -8.61
N ARG A 159 -0.40 -3.47 -8.52
CA ARG A 159 0.98 -3.81 -8.93
C ARG A 159 0.91 -4.91 -9.98
N ASP A 160 1.49 -4.68 -11.15
CA ASP A 160 1.32 -5.62 -12.28
C ASP A 160 1.95 -6.99 -11.98
N ASN A 161 3.09 -7.00 -11.29
CA ASN A 161 3.74 -8.21 -10.80
C ASN A 161 2.99 -8.94 -9.67
N ALA A 162 1.86 -8.41 -9.18
CA ALA A 162 1.03 -9.07 -8.18
C ALA A 162 0.02 -10.02 -8.85
N GLU A 163 -0.59 -9.61 -9.97
CA GLU A 163 -1.55 -10.42 -10.70
C GLU A 163 -0.94 -11.75 -11.15
N GLN A 164 0.21 -11.69 -11.82
CA GLN A 164 0.89 -12.89 -12.34
C GLN A 164 1.30 -13.86 -11.23
N LYS A 165 1.63 -13.36 -10.02
CA LYS A 165 1.93 -14.21 -8.87
C LYS A 165 0.72 -14.93 -8.35
N VAL A 166 -0.44 -14.27 -8.30
CA VAL A 166 -1.68 -14.92 -7.88
C VAL A 166 -2.08 -16.00 -8.88
N TRP A 167 -2.00 -15.74 -10.19
CA TRP A 167 -2.26 -16.77 -11.20
C TRP A 167 -1.35 -17.99 -11.04
N ASN A 168 -0.03 -17.77 -10.93
CA ASN A 168 0.92 -18.87 -10.70
C ASN A 168 0.64 -19.62 -9.39
N ARG A 169 0.18 -18.92 -8.34
CA ARG A 169 -0.18 -19.54 -7.07
C ARG A 169 -1.45 -20.37 -7.19
N LEU A 170 -2.48 -19.86 -7.86
CA LEU A 170 -3.72 -20.60 -8.15
C LEU A 170 -3.45 -21.86 -8.98
N GLU A 171 -2.59 -21.78 -10.00
CA GLU A 171 -2.14 -22.93 -10.76
C GLU A 171 -1.39 -23.95 -9.90
N ASN A 172 -0.51 -23.48 -9.02
CA ASN A 172 0.20 -24.35 -8.08
C ASN A 172 -0.77 -25.09 -7.14
N LEU A 173 -1.74 -24.37 -6.56
CA LEU A 173 -2.79 -24.97 -5.73
C LEU A 173 -3.65 -25.96 -6.52
N LYS A 174 -3.94 -25.68 -7.80
CA LYS A 174 -4.60 -26.62 -8.72
C LYS A 174 -3.81 -27.92 -8.87
N HIS A 175 -2.49 -27.82 -9.06
CA HIS A 175 -1.63 -28.99 -9.20
C HIS A 175 -1.57 -29.82 -7.92
N VAL A 176 -1.42 -29.17 -6.77
CA VAL A 176 -1.48 -29.83 -5.45
C VAL A 176 -2.82 -30.54 -5.29
N ARG A 177 -3.92 -29.86 -5.63
CA ARG A 177 -5.27 -30.38 -5.60
C ARG A 177 -5.42 -31.63 -6.47
N LEU A 178 -4.99 -31.56 -7.73
CA LEU A 178 -5.03 -32.68 -8.68
C LEU A 178 -4.20 -33.89 -8.22
N GLN A 179 -3.05 -33.67 -7.61
CA GLN A 179 -2.21 -34.76 -7.09
C GLN A 179 -2.87 -35.46 -5.90
N ALA A 180 -3.53 -34.73 -5.01
CA ALA A 180 -4.27 -35.31 -3.89
C ALA A 180 -5.47 -36.13 -4.38
N THR A 181 -6.26 -35.59 -5.32
CA THR A 181 -7.39 -36.33 -5.93
C THR A 181 -6.95 -37.61 -6.63
N ARG A 182 -5.85 -37.58 -7.39
CA ARG A 182 -5.29 -38.78 -8.04
C ARG A 182 -4.83 -39.85 -7.06
N LYS A 183 -4.27 -39.45 -5.91
CA LYS A 183 -3.92 -40.39 -4.85
C LYS A 183 -5.15 -41.05 -4.23
N MET A 184 -6.26 -40.33 -4.14
CA MET A 184 -7.53 -40.81 -3.58
C MET A 184 -8.29 -41.74 -4.53
N LEU A 185 -8.33 -41.43 -5.83
CA LEU A 185 -9.06 -42.21 -6.86
C LEU A 185 -8.28 -43.42 -7.41
N GLY A 186 -7.02 -43.63 -6.99
CA GLY A 186 -6.16 -44.72 -7.45
C GLY A 186 -5.38 -44.40 -8.73
N ARG A 187 -4.18 -45.00 -8.87
CA ARG A 187 -3.15 -44.71 -9.90
C ARG A 187 -3.55 -44.99 -11.35
N HIS A 188 -4.75 -45.50 -11.61
CA HIS A 188 -5.17 -45.99 -12.93
C HIS A 188 -6.07 -45.04 -13.72
N VAL A 189 -6.44 -43.88 -13.16
CA VAL A 189 -7.28 -42.89 -13.86
C VAL A 189 -6.39 -41.93 -14.65
N ALA A 190 -6.63 -41.82 -15.96
CA ALA A 190 -5.85 -40.96 -16.84
C ALA A 190 -6.08 -39.46 -16.52
N ALA A 191 -5.14 -38.60 -16.93
CA ALA A 191 -5.14 -37.18 -16.54
C ALA A 191 -6.38 -36.39 -16.96
N ASP A 192 -6.85 -36.75 -18.14
CA ASP A 192 -8.03 -36.32 -18.86
C ASP A 192 -9.34 -36.84 -18.24
N GLU A 193 -9.37 -38.10 -17.78
CA GLU A 193 -10.52 -38.69 -17.08
C GLU A 193 -10.75 -38.06 -15.69
N VAL A 194 -9.67 -37.76 -14.94
CA VAL A 194 -9.78 -37.03 -13.66
C VAL A 194 -10.34 -35.62 -13.86
N ALA A 195 -10.08 -34.99 -15.00
CA ALA A 195 -10.57 -33.64 -15.30
C ALA A 195 -12.07 -33.61 -15.64
N THR A 196 -12.60 -34.66 -16.28
CA THR A 196 -14.02 -34.81 -16.63
C THR A 196 -14.87 -35.30 -15.45
N MET A 197 -14.34 -36.16 -14.57
CA MET A 197 -15.02 -36.60 -13.34
C MET A 197 -15.21 -35.48 -12.29
N LYS A 198 -14.48 -34.36 -12.41
CA LYS A 198 -14.63 -33.17 -11.53
C LYS A 198 -16.03 -32.55 -11.57
N THR A 199 -16.76 -32.71 -12.67
CA THR A 199 -18.07 -32.09 -12.85
C THR A 199 -19.16 -32.75 -11.99
N GLU A 200 -18.91 -33.99 -11.52
CA GLU A 200 -19.93 -34.84 -10.88
C GLU A 200 -19.56 -35.29 -9.45
N LEU A 201 -18.30 -35.13 -9.01
CA LEU A 201 -17.89 -35.51 -7.65
C LEU A 201 -18.25 -34.42 -6.61
N PRO A 202 -19.04 -34.74 -5.56
CA PRO A 202 -19.35 -33.81 -4.48
C PRO A 202 -18.08 -33.39 -3.74
N ARG A 203 -17.75 -32.09 -3.77
CA ARG A 203 -16.50 -31.51 -3.25
C ARG A 203 -16.17 -31.93 -1.81
N ARG A 204 -17.19 -32.20 -1.00
CA ARG A 204 -17.11 -32.67 0.40
C ARG A 204 -16.40 -34.02 0.58
N SER A 205 -16.33 -34.85 -0.48
CA SER A 205 -15.73 -36.18 -0.44
C SER A 205 -14.22 -36.20 -0.73
N THR A 206 -13.63 -35.08 -1.17
CA THR A 206 -12.26 -35.06 -1.71
C THR A 206 -11.17 -34.54 -0.77
N GLY A 207 -11.52 -34.06 0.43
CA GLY A 207 -10.56 -33.61 1.46
C GLY A 207 -9.66 -32.43 1.05
N LEU A 208 -10.11 -31.60 0.10
CA LEU A 208 -9.32 -30.55 -0.51
C LEU A 208 -9.71 -29.16 -0.01
N ALA A 209 -8.69 -28.34 0.28
CA ALA A 209 -8.88 -26.99 0.76
C ALA A 209 -9.66 -26.13 -0.25
N MET A 210 -10.63 -25.37 0.25
CA MET A 210 -11.32 -24.33 -0.48
C MET A 210 -10.35 -23.18 -0.77
N VAL A 211 -10.41 -22.60 -1.97
CA VAL A 211 -9.53 -21.48 -2.37
C VAL A 211 -10.35 -20.21 -2.54
N GLY A 212 -10.00 -19.16 -1.80
CA GLY A 212 -10.62 -17.85 -1.93
C GLY A 212 -9.63 -16.77 -2.38
N VAL A 213 -10.09 -15.80 -3.18
CA VAL A 213 -9.32 -14.61 -3.56
C VAL A 213 -10.00 -13.37 -3.00
N LEU A 214 -9.24 -12.58 -2.23
CA LEU A 214 -9.74 -11.40 -1.52
C LEU A 214 -9.05 -10.11 -2.01
N GLY A 215 -9.65 -8.97 -1.68
CA GLY A 215 -9.03 -7.65 -1.82
C GLY A 215 -9.28 -6.98 -3.16
N CYS A 216 -8.49 -5.96 -3.51
CA CYS A 216 -8.75 -5.16 -4.71
C CYS A 216 -8.75 -5.99 -6.01
N MET A 217 -7.91 -7.03 -6.08
CA MET A 217 -7.81 -7.85 -7.29
C MET A 217 -9.09 -8.66 -7.51
N ALA A 218 -9.77 -9.08 -6.43
CA ALA A 218 -11.05 -9.77 -6.49
C ALA A 218 -12.13 -8.89 -7.16
N GLU A 219 -12.17 -7.59 -6.85
CA GLU A 219 -13.07 -6.63 -7.51
C GLU A 219 -12.71 -6.46 -8.99
N ARG A 220 -11.42 -6.25 -9.30
CA ARG A 220 -10.98 -5.97 -10.67
C ARG A 220 -11.11 -7.18 -11.61
N LEU A 221 -10.68 -8.36 -11.16
CA LEU A 221 -10.57 -9.58 -11.99
C LEU A 221 -11.75 -10.53 -11.82
N LYS A 222 -12.86 -10.10 -11.19
CA LYS A 222 -14.03 -10.93 -10.88
C LYS A 222 -14.40 -11.92 -11.99
N ARG A 223 -14.65 -11.42 -13.22
CA ARG A 223 -15.04 -12.28 -14.35
C ARG A 223 -13.99 -13.33 -14.67
N ARG A 224 -12.73 -12.90 -14.83
CA ARG A 224 -11.62 -13.82 -15.12
C ARG A 224 -11.42 -14.85 -14.00
N LEU A 225 -11.52 -14.47 -12.73
CA LEU A 225 -11.33 -15.40 -11.60
C LEU A 225 -12.43 -16.47 -11.54
N VAL A 226 -13.67 -16.09 -11.86
CA VAL A 226 -14.84 -16.98 -11.91
C VAL A 226 -14.79 -17.89 -13.15
N GLU A 227 -14.46 -17.33 -14.31
CA GLU A 227 -14.46 -18.06 -15.59
C GLU A 227 -13.21 -18.95 -15.78
N SER A 228 -12.09 -18.66 -15.10
CA SER A 228 -10.85 -19.42 -15.27
C SER A 228 -10.88 -20.74 -14.49
N ASP A 229 -11.16 -21.83 -15.20
CA ASP A 229 -10.84 -23.21 -14.79
C ASP A 229 -11.38 -23.67 -13.40
N LYS A 230 -12.37 -22.97 -12.83
CA LYS A 230 -12.90 -23.18 -11.47
C LYS A 230 -11.79 -23.25 -10.41
N LEU A 231 -10.79 -22.38 -10.54
CA LEU A 231 -9.63 -22.33 -9.65
C LEU A 231 -9.94 -21.70 -8.29
N VAL A 232 -11.02 -20.94 -8.21
CA VAL A 232 -11.39 -20.13 -7.05
C VAL A 232 -12.83 -20.45 -6.67
N ASP A 233 -13.04 -20.76 -5.39
CA ASP A 233 -14.36 -21.07 -4.86
C ASP A 233 -15.03 -19.82 -4.25
N VAL A 234 -14.25 -18.88 -3.71
CA VAL A 234 -14.77 -17.67 -3.04
C VAL A 234 -14.06 -16.41 -3.54
N VAL A 235 -14.80 -15.37 -3.93
CA VAL A 235 -14.22 -14.09 -4.39
C VAL A 235 -14.82 -12.94 -3.59
N VAL A 236 -14.00 -12.23 -2.80
CA VAL A 236 -14.49 -11.14 -1.93
C VAL A 236 -13.74 -9.83 -2.13
N GLY A 237 -14.48 -8.78 -2.41
CA GLY A 237 -13.95 -7.42 -2.53
C GLY A 237 -13.62 -6.79 -1.17
N PRO A 238 -12.91 -5.66 -1.17
CA PRO A 238 -12.38 -5.06 0.05
C PRO A 238 -13.42 -4.57 1.06
N ASP A 239 -14.65 -4.31 0.62
CA ASP A 239 -15.74 -3.79 1.45
C ASP A 239 -16.77 -4.87 1.83
N ALA A 240 -16.46 -6.15 1.56
CA ALA A 240 -17.37 -7.28 1.76
C ALA A 240 -16.80 -8.38 2.68
N TYR A 241 -15.75 -8.12 3.45
CA TYR A 241 -15.10 -9.13 4.29
C TYR A 241 -16.02 -9.70 5.39
N ARG A 242 -17.04 -8.94 5.85
CA ARG A 242 -18.04 -9.45 6.81
C ARG A 242 -18.86 -10.60 6.26
N ASP A 243 -19.02 -10.67 4.95
CA ASP A 243 -19.80 -11.70 4.27
C ASP A 243 -19.02 -13.02 4.15
N LEU A 244 -17.71 -12.99 4.41
CA LEU A 244 -16.82 -14.12 4.20
C LEU A 244 -17.24 -15.39 4.97
N PRO A 245 -17.67 -15.36 6.25
CA PRO A 245 -18.17 -16.54 6.93
C PRO A 245 -19.36 -17.19 6.23
N ARG A 246 -20.30 -16.38 5.73
CA ARG A 246 -21.49 -16.85 4.99
C ARG A 246 -21.10 -17.46 3.66
N LEU A 247 -20.21 -16.80 2.90
CA LEU A 247 -19.75 -17.29 1.59
C LEU A 247 -18.97 -18.61 1.71
N ILE A 248 -18.09 -18.74 2.71
CA ILE A 248 -17.36 -20.00 2.97
C ILE A 248 -18.33 -21.12 3.37
N ALA A 249 -19.36 -20.81 4.18
CA ALA A 249 -20.37 -21.78 4.57
C ALA A 249 -21.21 -22.24 3.37
N ALA A 250 -21.63 -21.32 2.50
CA ALA A 250 -22.44 -21.60 1.32
C ALA A 250 -21.74 -22.54 0.33
N VAL A 251 -20.48 -22.23 -0.02
CA VAL A 251 -19.64 -23.15 -0.82
C VAL A 251 -19.42 -24.47 -0.08
N GLY A 252 -19.24 -24.41 1.24
CA GLY A 252 -19.12 -25.60 2.09
C GLY A 252 -20.35 -26.52 2.08
N GLN A 253 -21.53 -25.99 1.75
CA GLN A 253 -22.81 -26.69 1.71
C GLN A 253 -23.18 -27.21 0.30
N GLY A 254 -22.41 -26.87 -0.72
CA GLY A 254 -22.59 -27.40 -2.07
C GLY A 254 -22.74 -26.36 -3.17
N GLU A 255 -22.72 -25.07 -2.85
CA GLU A 255 -22.64 -24.02 -3.88
C GLU A 255 -21.33 -24.14 -4.66
N ALA A 256 -21.42 -23.95 -5.98
CA ALA A 256 -20.26 -24.07 -6.83
C ALA A 256 -19.24 -22.97 -6.56
N GLU A 257 -19.68 -21.72 -6.39
CA GLU A 257 -18.82 -20.55 -6.19
C GLU A 257 -19.62 -19.45 -5.49
N ALA A 258 -18.96 -18.62 -4.67
CA ALA A 258 -19.61 -17.52 -3.96
C ALA A 258 -18.81 -16.22 -4.12
N VAL A 259 -19.48 -15.15 -4.58
CA VAL A 259 -18.82 -13.90 -4.98
C VAL A 259 -19.51 -12.69 -4.37
N ASN A 260 -18.78 -11.86 -3.63
CA ASN A 260 -19.24 -10.55 -3.19
C ASN A 260 -18.14 -9.50 -3.34
N THR A 261 -18.25 -8.64 -4.36
CA THR A 261 -17.31 -7.56 -4.62
C THR A 261 -17.98 -6.19 -4.59
N MET A 262 -19.15 -6.08 -3.96
CA MET A 262 -19.88 -4.81 -3.89
C MET A 262 -19.14 -3.83 -2.99
N LEU A 263 -19.11 -2.56 -3.43
CA LEU A 263 -18.51 -1.47 -2.67
C LEU A 263 -19.57 -0.85 -1.77
N SER A 264 -19.23 -0.62 -0.51
CA SER A 264 -20.12 0.01 0.47
C SER A 264 -19.87 1.51 0.53
N LEU A 265 -20.94 2.28 0.75
CA LEU A 265 -20.86 3.73 0.96
C LEU A 265 -20.46 4.10 2.40
N GLU A 266 -20.51 3.15 3.34
CA GLU A 266 -20.35 3.42 4.77
C GLU A 266 -19.30 2.52 5.44
N GLU A 267 -19.00 1.33 4.89
CA GLU A 267 -18.13 0.36 5.56
C GLU A 267 -16.70 0.90 5.77
N THR A 268 -16.26 0.83 7.03
CA THR A 268 -14.94 1.22 7.51
C THR A 268 -14.31 0.18 8.45
N TYR A 269 -15.07 -0.84 8.87
CA TYR A 269 -14.72 -1.86 9.87
C TYR A 269 -14.37 -1.29 11.26
N ALA A 270 -14.97 -0.15 11.62
CA ALA A 270 -14.65 0.61 12.84
C ALA A 270 -14.88 -0.16 14.16
N ASP A 271 -15.80 -1.12 14.15
CA ASP A 271 -16.22 -2.00 15.25
C ASP A 271 -15.44 -3.31 15.31
N ILE A 272 -14.53 -3.56 14.36
CA ILE A 272 -13.73 -4.78 14.33
C ILE A 272 -12.36 -4.50 14.91
N ASN A 273 -12.04 -5.15 16.03
CA ASN A 273 -10.68 -5.14 16.58
C ASN A 273 -9.79 -6.10 15.76
N PRO A 274 -8.78 -5.62 15.02
CA PRO A 274 -7.97 -6.48 14.18
C PRO A 274 -7.18 -7.48 15.01
N VAL A 275 -7.10 -8.73 14.55
CA VAL A 275 -6.27 -9.76 15.19
C VAL A 275 -4.95 -9.86 14.44
N ARG A 276 -3.87 -9.53 15.13
CA ARG A 276 -2.51 -9.57 14.58
C ARG A 276 -1.97 -10.98 14.68
N VAL A 277 -1.32 -11.44 13.62
CA VAL A 277 -0.43 -12.60 13.75
C VAL A 277 0.75 -12.07 14.55
N SER A 278 0.83 -12.49 15.81
CA SER A 278 2.00 -12.30 16.63
C SER A 278 3.18 -12.99 15.97
N ASP A 279 3.87 -12.28 15.07
CA ASP A 279 5.31 -12.40 15.03
C ASP A 279 5.76 -11.74 16.34
N ASP A 280 6.03 -12.56 17.36
CA ASP A 280 6.54 -12.10 18.65
C ASP A 280 7.67 -11.08 18.41
N GLY A 281 7.39 -9.80 18.72
CA GLY A 281 8.40 -8.74 18.68
C GLY A 281 8.35 -7.74 17.52
N VAL A 282 7.34 -7.67 16.64
CA VAL A 282 7.25 -6.50 15.73
C VAL A 282 6.75 -5.28 16.52
N PRO A 283 7.54 -4.19 16.65
CA PRO A 283 7.19 -3.06 17.53
C PRO A 283 6.25 -2.05 16.86
N SER A 284 5.75 -2.34 15.65
CA SER A 284 4.94 -1.42 14.86
C SER A 284 3.60 -2.04 14.47
N ALA A 285 2.57 -1.20 14.39
CA ALA A 285 1.22 -1.61 14.01
C ALA A 285 0.61 -0.65 13.00
N TYR A 286 -0.23 -1.19 12.12
CA TYR A 286 -1.05 -0.41 11.20
C TYR A 286 -2.42 -0.12 11.81
N VAL A 287 -2.88 1.12 11.70
CA VAL A 287 -4.24 1.52 12.09
C VAL A 287 -4.91 2.16 10.89
N SER A 288 -5.95 1.50 10.35
CA SER A 288 -6.71 2.06 9.23
C SER A 288 -7.63 3.16 9.72
N ILE A 289 -7.42 4.37 9.21
CA ILE A 289 -8.19 5.57 9.59
C ILE A 289 -9.25 5.94 8.56
N MET A 290 -9.11 5.45 7.32
CA MET A 290 -10.06 5.72 6.24
C MET A 290 -9.93 4.71 5.10
N ARG A 291 -10.98 4.67 4.26
CA ARG A 291 -11.03 3.87 3.03
C ARG A 291 -11.48 4.71 1.83
N GLY A 292 -11.02 4.33 0.64
CA GLY A 292 -11.40 4.96 -0.63
C GLY A 292 -10.56 6.19 -0.98
N CYS A 293 -10.75 6.72 -2.20
CA CYS A 293 -10.02 7.89 -2.69
C CYS A 293 -10.85 8.72 -3.69
N ASN A 294 -10.83 10.05 -3.53
CA ASN A 294 -11.60 11.01 -4.32
C ASN A 294 -10.73 11.82 -5.30
N ASN A 295 -9.44 11.51 -5.47
CA ASN A 295 -8.54 12.29 -6.34
C ASN A 295 -8.73 12.01 -7.86
N TYR A 296 -9.29 10.84 -8.23
CA TYR A 296 -9.54 10.41 -9.62
C TYR A 296 -8.39 10.76 -10.59
N CYS A 297 -7.16 10.39 -10.23
CA CYS A 297 -5.98 10.50 -11.09
C CYS A 297 -6.16 9.64 -12.35
N ALA A 298 -5.60 10.08 -13.49
CA ALA A 298 -5.90 9.45 -14.77
C ALA A 298 -5.50 7.96 -14.84
N TYR A 299 -4.40 7.60 -14.16
CA TYR A 299 -3.83 6.25 -14.11
C TYR A 299 -4.33 5.38 -12.93
N CYS A 300 -5.04 5.96 -11.96
CA CYS A 300 -5.28 5.30 -10.67
C CYS A 300 -6.62 4.53 -10.67
N ILE A 301 -6.55 3.24 -10.31
CA ILE A 301 -7.72 2.35 -10.23
C ILE A 301 -8.43 2.38 -8.86
N VAL A 302 -7.80 3.00 -7.86
CA VAL A 302 -8.27 2.97 -6.45
C VAL A 302 -9.71 3.45 -6.28
N PRO A 303 -10.16 4.57 -6.88
CA PRO A 303 -11.55 5.01 -6.71
C PRO A 303 -12.59 4.00 -7.20
N LEU A 304 -12.22 3.14 -8.15
CA LEU A 304 -13.08 2.10 -8.71
C LEU A 304 -13.06 0.79 -7.94
N THR A 305 -12.00 0.53 -7.16
CA THR A 305 -11.79 -0.74 -6.43
C THR A 305 -12.02 -0.62 -4.92
N ARG A 306 -12.00 0.61 -4.36
CA ARG A 306 -12.18 0.91 -2.92
C ARG A 306 -13.27 1.96 -2.67
N GLY A 307 -13.90 2.47 -3.73
CA GLY A 307 -14.98 3.45 -3.64
C GLY A 307 -14.53 4.86 -3.21
N ARG A 308 -15.52 5.66 -2.82
CA ARG A 308 -15.34 7.05 -2.34
C ARG A 308 -14.72 7.08 -0.94
N GLU A 309 -14.11 8.21 -0.59
CA GLU A 309 -13.49 8.39 0.73
C GLU A 309 -14.50 8.33 1.88
N ARG A 310 -14.16 7.53 2.88
CA ARG A 310 -14.91 7.30 4.12
C ARG A 310 -13.92 7.31 5.27
N SER A 311 -14.13 8.22 6.22
CA SER A 311 -13.30 8.38 7.40
C SER A 311 -13.88 7.54 8.54
N ARG A 312 -13.03 6.82 9.26
CA ARG A 312 -13.41 6.12 10.49
C ARG A 312 -13.55 7.13 11.63
N ASP A 313 -14.43 6.85 12.59
CA ASP A 313 -14.61 7.65 13.81
C ASP A 313 -13.28 7.90 14.56
N PRO A 314 -12.94 9.15 14.90
CA PRO A 314 -11.70 9.50 15.59
C PRO A 314 -11.58 8.88 16.99
N GLU A 315 -12.69 8.67 17.70
CA GLU A 315 -12.65 8.04 19.04
C GLU A 315 -12.24 6.58 18.92
N SER A 316 -12.89 5.82 18.02
CA SER A 316 -12.50 4.45 17.69
C SER A 316 -11.01 4.31 17.29
N ILE A 317 -10.47 5.25 16.52
CA ILE A 317 -9.04 5.26 16.14
C ILE A 317 -8.15 5.51 17.37
N THR A 318 -8.50 6.50 18.18
CA THR A 318 -7.72 6.90 19.36
C THR A 318 -7.69 5.79 20.41
N ASP A 319 -8.81 5.11 20.62
CA ASP A 319 -8.91 3.99 21.56
C ASP A 319 -8.15 2.76 21.05
N GLU A 320 -8.16 2.49 19.75
CA GLU A 320 -7.28 1.47 19.18
C GLU A 320 -5.81 1.80 19.40
N ALA A 321 -5.41 3.07 19.23
CA ALA A 321 -4.04 3.51 19.47
C ALA A 321 -3.61 3.32 20.94
N LYS A 322 -4.47 3.64 21.90
CA LYS A 322 -4.21 3.41 23.33
C LYS A 322 -4.05 1.92 23.64
N ARG A 323 -4.97 1.07 23.17
CA ARG A 323 -4.87 -0.39 23.35
C ARG A 323 -3.57 -0.95 22.76
N LEU A 324 -3.15 -0.43 21.61
CA LEU A 324 -1.88 -0.83 20.99
C LEU A 324 -0.67 -0.43 21.84
N ALA A 325 -0.67 0.79 22.38
CA ALA A 325 0.37 1.24 23.29
C ALA A 325 0.45 0.37 24.55
N GLU A 326 -0.69 0.01 25.14
CA GLU A 326 -0.78 -0.90 26.29
C GLU A 326 -0.26 -2.31 25.97
N GLN A 327 -0.42 -2.77 24.73
CA GLN A 327 0.14 -4.03 24.22
C GLN A 327 1.65 -3.95 23.92
N GLY A 328 2.29 -2.80 24.15
CA GLY A 328 3.73 -2.62 23.96
C GLY A 328 4.15 -2.18 22.55
N VAL A 329 3.20 -1.82 21.67
CA VAL A 329 3.53 -1.23 20.36
C VAL A 329 4.20 0.13 20.55
N LYS A 330 5.25 0.37 19.76
CA LYS A 330 6.11 1.56 19.84
C LYS A 330 6.03 2.46 18.61
N GLU A 331 5.46 1.97 17.51
CA GLU A 331 5.13 2.79 16.34
C GLU A 331 3.73 2.45 15.81
N ILE A 332 2.90 3.46 15.61
CA ILE A 332 1.61 3.35 14.94
C ILE A 332 1.71 4.06 13.59
N VAL A 333 1.37 3.34 12.53
CA VAL A 333 1.30 3.87 11.18
C VAL A 333 -0.17 4.02 10.78
N LEU A 334 -0.64 5.25 10.70
CA LEU A 334 -1.98 5.59 10.22
C LEU A 334 -2.08 5.30 8.72
N LEU A 335 -3.00 4.41 8.36
CA LEU A 335 -3.18 3.89 7.00
C LEU A 335 -4.48 4.37 6.36
N GLY A 336 -4.38 4.69 5.08
CA GLY A 336 -5.49 5.02 4.19
C GLY A 336 -4.98 5.16 2.75
N GLN A 337 -5.88 5.36 1.79
CA GLN A 337 -5.49 5.63 0.39
C GLN A 337 -5.11 7.09 0.16
N ASN A 338 -5.67 8.02 0.94
CA ASN A 338 -5.36 9.44 0.95
C ASN A 338 -5.51 10.02 2.37
N VAL A 339 -4.59 9.66 3.28
CA VAL A 339 -4.78 9.88 4.74
C VAL A 339 -5.09 11.32 5.12
N ASN A 340 -4.50 12.30 4.43
CA ASN A 340 -4.67 13.72 4.75
C ASN A 340 -5.92 14.35 4.14
N SER A 341 -6.78 13.58 3.44
CA SER A 341 -8.16 14.00 3.18
C SER A 341 -9.16 13.50 4.21
N TYR A 342 -8.68 12.90 5.31
CA TYR A 342 -9.52 12.50 6.44
C TYR A 342 -10.39 13.67 6.93
N CYS A 343 -11.69 13.40 7.00
CA CYS A 343 -12.73 14.30 7.44
C CYS A 343 -13.90 13.45 7.96
N TYR A 344 -14.10 13.44 9.27
CA TYR A 344 -15.18 12.71 9.92
C TYR A 344 -16.33 13.66 10.29
N ARG A 345 -17.56 13.23 9.99
CA ARG A 345 -18.81 13.93 10.30
C ARG A 345 -19.71 12.92 11.02
N GLY A 346 -19.57 12.83 12.34
CA GLY A 346 -20.48 12.04 13.19
C GLY A 346 -21.62 12.91 13.73
N GLU A 347 -22.55 12.30 14.46
CA GLU A 347 -23.65 13.00 15.16
C GLU A 347 -23.18 13.83 16.38
N GLY A 348 -21.88 13.81 16.68
CA GLY A 348 -21.25 14.67 17.67
C GLY A 348 -20.98 16.07 17.15
N ASP A 349 -21.24 17.07 17.99
CA ASP A 349 -21.00 18.48 17.72
C ASP A 349 -19.48 18.78 17.72
N PHE A 350 -18.77 18.36 16.67
CA PHE A 350 -17.37 18.72 16.44
C PHE A 350 -17.26 20.18 15.96
N THR A 351 -17.84 21.11 16.73
CA THR A 351 -17.76 22.56 16.54
C THR A 351 -16.39 23.12 16.98
N SER A 352 -15.56 22.31 17.64
CA SER A 352 -14.25 22.70 18.18
C SER A 352 -13.05 22.22 17.35
N SER A 353 -13.18 22.09 16.02
CA SER A 353 -12.01 21.96 15.16
C SER A 353 -11.07 23.13 15.49
N LYS A 354 -9.79 22.85 15.82
CA LYS A 354 -8.78 23.92 16.01
C LYS A 354 -8.65 24.78 14.74
N MET A 355 -9.12 24.26 13.61
CA MET A 355 -9.45 25.02 12.42
C MET A 355 -10.92 25.47 12.46
N SER A 356 -11.22 26.52 13.22
CA SER A 356 -12.50 27.23 13.13
C SER A 356 -12.43 28.19 11.92
N GLY A 357 -12.89 27.74 10.76
CA GLY A 357 -12.90 28.54 9.52
C GLY A 357 -13.05 27.67 8.27
N GLU A 358 -13.71 28.21 7.26
CA GLU A 358 -14.22 27.54 6.04
C GLU A 358 -13.19 26.85 5.13
N GLU A 359 -11.89 26.92 5.39
CA GLU A 359 -10.90 26.45 4.41
C GLU A 359 -10.24 25.15 4.87
N GLN A 360 -10.64 24.04 4.24
CA GLN A 360 -9.67 22.97 3.97
C GLN A 360 -8.59 23.61 3.08
N LEU A 361 -7.61 24.25 3.72
CA LEU A 361 -6.53 24.99 3.08
C LEU A 361 -5.74 24.03 2.22
N LEU A 362 -6.15 23.93 0.95
CA LEU A 362 -5.34 23.29 -0.06
C LEU A 362 -3.96 23.96 -0.02
N SER A 363 -2.94 23.17 -0.26
CA SER A 363 -1.60 23.69 -0.49
C SER A 363 -1.66 24.80 -1.56
N ARG A 364 -0.93 25.90 -1.38
CA ARG A 364 -0.96 27.03 -2.31
C ARG A 364 -0.59 26.56 -3.73
N GLY A 365 -1.37 26.97 -4.73
CA GLY A 365 -1.19 26.55 -6.12
C GLY A 365 -1.78 25.17 -6.46
N PHE A 366 -2.49 24.53 -5.52
CA PHE A 366 -3.18 23.26 -5.74
C PHE A 366 -4.69 23.47 -5.92
N GLN A 367 -5.30 22.62 -6.74
CA GLN A 367 -6.74 22.60 -6.99
C GLN A 367 -7.31 21.22 -6.67
N ALA A 368 -8.44 21.21 -5.97
CA ALA A 368 -9.21 20.00 -5.77
C ALA A 368 -10.22 19.81 -6.92
N LYS A 369 -10.33 18.59 -7.43
CA LYS A 369 -11.35 18.25 -8.45
C LYS A 369 -12.74 18.03 -7.88
N ILE A 370 -12.79 17.64 -6.62
CA ILE A 370 -14.01 17.42 -5.87
C ILE A 370 -14.01 18.47 -4.79
N GLN A 371 -15.15 19.14 -4.61
CA GLN A 371 -15.29 20.14 -3.58
C GLN A 371 -14.93 19.54 -2.22
N PRO A 372 -14.06 20.22 -1.44
CA PRO A 372 -13.81 19.86 -0.07
C PRO A 372 -15.12 19.72 0.70
N ARG A 373 -15.20 18.76 1.61
CA ARG A 373 -16.35 18.67 2.52
C ARG A 373 -16.20 19.79 3.54
N GLU A 374 -17.25 20.55 3.82
CA GLU A 374 -17.25 21.63 4.82
C GLU A 374 -17.26 21.08 6.27
N GLY A 375 -16.59 21.73 7.22
CA GLY A 375 -16.60 21.31 8.63
C GLY A 375 -16.13 19.85 8.90
N GLY A 376 -16.42 19.36 10.11
CA GLY A 376 -16.03 18.01 10.56
C GLY A 376 -14.61 17.91 11.10
N PHE A 377 -14.32 16.81 11.79
CA PHE A 377 -13.03 16.52 12.43
C PHE A 377 -11.98 16.14 11.39
N ARG A 378 -10.87 16.89 11.31
CA ARG A 378 -9.90 16.81 10.20
C ARG A 378 -8.69 15.95 10.53
N PHE A 379 -7.88 15.70 9.52
CA PHE A 379 -6.64 14.94 9.69
C PHE A 379 -5.68 15.55 10.72
N VAL A 380 -5.58 16.89 10.78
CA VAL A 380 -4.73 17.57 11.77
C VAL A 380 -5.24 17.30 13.19
N ASP A 381 -6.54 17.39 13.41
CA ASP A 381 -7.17 17.12 14.71
C ASP A 381 -6.98 15.64 15.12
N LEU A 382 -7.04 14.72 14.16
CA LEU A 382 -6.79 13.30 14.38
C LEU A 382 -5.35 13.03 14.79
N VAL A 383 -4.38 13.57 14.05
CA VAL A 383 -2.95 13.41 14.39
C VAL A 383 -2.67 14.03 15.76
N ASP A 384 -3.26 15.18 16.08
CA ASP A 384 -3.11 15.82 17.39
C ASP A 384 -3.67 14.94 18.51
N SER A 385 -4.89 14.42 18.33
CA SER A 385 -5.56 13.58 19.33
C SER A 385 -4.84 12.26 19.57
N VAL A 386 -4.44 11.56 18.49
CA VAL A 386 -3.69 10.29 18.59
C VAL A 386 -2.31 10.53 19.20
N SER A 387 -1.56 11.53 18.74
CA SER A 387 -0.21 11.81 19.26
C SER A 387 -0.23 12.24 20.73
N ALA A 388 -1.27 12.96 21.18
CA ALA A 388 -1.45 13.32 22.58
C ALA A 388 -1.85 12.12 23.45
N ALA A 389 -2.66 11.20 22.93
CA ALA A 389 -3.12 10.02 23.67
C ALA A 389 -2.01 9.00 23.93
N VAL A 390 -1.00 8.92 23.07
CA VAL A 390 0.11 7.94 23.16
C VAL A 390 1.49 8.62 22.99
N PRO A 391 1.94 9.44 23.95
CA PRO A 391 3.15 10.27 23.81
C PRO A 391 4.46 9.47 23.66
N ASP A 392 4.51 8.24 24.15
CA ASP A 392 5.67 7.34 24.05
C ASP A 392 5.66 6.45 22.80
N VAL A 393 4.64 6.59 21.95
CA VAL A 393 4.48 5.84 20.71
C VAL A 393 4.71 6.75 19.52
N ARG A 394 5.59 6.32 18.61
CA ARG A 394 5.88 7.02 17.38
C ARG A 394 4.68 6.96 16.43
N ILE A 395 4.19 8.10 15.98
CA ILE A 395 3.09 8.23 15.02
C ILE A 395 3.67 8.50 13.63
N ARG A 396 3.31 7.66 12.67
CA ARG A 396 3.61 7.81 11.26
C ARG A 396 2.32 7.76 10.46
N TYR A 397 2.31 8.34 9.28
CA TYR A 397 1.22 8.17 8.33
C TYR A 397 1.79 8.00 6.92
N THR A 398 1.05 7.34 6.04
CA THR A 398 1.47 7.05 4.67
C THR A 398 0.40 7.39 3.65
N SER A 399 0.78 7.47 2.37
CA SER A 399 -0.13 7.84 1.28
C SER A 399 -0.84 9.20 1.45
N PRO A 400 -0.16 10.30 1.84
CA PRO A 400 -0.74 11.63 1.73
C PRO A 400 -0.81 12.10 0.27
N HIS A 401 -1.74 12.99 -0.05
CA HIS A 401 -1.73 13.76 -1.28
C HIS A 401 -1.06 15.14 -1.05
N PRO A 402 -0.18 15.63 -1.96
CA PRO A 402 0.49 16.92 -1.82
C PRO A 402 -0.45 18.14 -1.69
N LYS A 403 -1.71 18.00 -2.12
CA LYS A 403 -2.71 19.09 -2.04
C LYS A 403 -3.19 19.36 -0.62
N ASP A 404 -3.07 18.40 0.30
CA ASP A 404 -3.68 18.45 1.64
C ASP A 404 -2.58 18.58 2.72
N PHE A 405 -1.67 19.57 2.58
CA PHE A 405 -0.64 19.90 3.58
C PHE A 405 -0.82 21.33 4.12
N PRO A 406 -1.83 21.55 4.98
CA PRO A 406 -2.07 22.88 5.56
C PRO A 406 -0.99 23.20 6.59
N ASP A 407 -0.66 24.48 6.75
CA ASP A 407 0.35 24.98 7.70
C ASP A 407 0.17 24.42 9.13
N PRO A 408 -1.05 24.35 9.71
CA PRO A 408 -1.28 23.73 11.02
C PRO A 408 -0.80 22.28 11.15
N LEU A 409 -0.85 21.49 10.07
CA LEU A 409 -0.31 20.13 10.09
C LEU A 409 1.22 20.16 10.23
N LEU A 410 1.87 21.09 9.53
CA LEU A 410 3.32 21.24 9.56
C LEU A 410 3.79 21.71 10.95
N ASP A 411 3.06 22.65 11.55
CA ASP A 411 3.32 23.09 12.93
C ASP A 411 3.16 21.94 13.92
N LEU A 412 2.10 21.15 13.79
CA LEU A 412 1.87 19.98 14.65
C LEU A 412 3.01 18.96 14.54
N VAL A 413 3.47 18.66 13.32
CA VAL A 413 4.61 17.75 13.09
C VAL A 413 5.91 18.31 13.70
N ARG A 414 6.10 19.64 13.68
CA ARG A 414 7.24 20.28 14.33
C ARG A 414 7.16 20.20 15.86
N GLU A 415 5.98 20.42 16.43
CA GLU A 415 5.76 20.55 17.86
C GLU A 415 5.68 19.20 18.60
N ARG A 416 5.13 18.17 17.95
CA ARG A 416 4.94 16.84 18.55
C ARG A 416 6.16 15.95 18.31
N PRO A 417 6.98 15.63 19.35
CA PRO A 417 8.20 14.85 19.18
C PRO A 417 7.94 13.39 18.78
N ASN A 418 6.74 12.87 19.06
CA ASN A 418 6.35 11.53 18.67
C ASN A 418 5.73 11.46 17.27
N VAL A 419 5.54 12.57 16.55
CA VAL A 419 5.11 12.56 15.15
C VAL A 419 6.34 12.53 14.24
N CYS A 420 6.39 11.57 13.31
CA CYS A 420 7.55 11.35 12.47
C CYS A 420 7.86 12.52 11.54
N LYS A 421 9.15 12.88 11.43
CA LYS A 421 9.69 13.81 10.43
C LYS A 421 9.88 13.18 9.05
N SER A 422 8.87 12.46 8.58
CA SER A 422 8.87 11.82 7.26
C SER A 422 7.56 12.08 6.54
N MET A 423 7.65 12.86 5.46
CA MET A 423 6.50 13.18 4.62
C MET A 423 6.61 12.49 3.27
N HIS A 424 5.60 11.70 2.95
CA HIS A 424 5.46 11.13 1.64
C HIS A 424 4.63 12.08 0.76
N MET A 425 5.24 12.58 -0.30
CA MET A 425 4.67 13.55 -1.24
C MET A 425 4.80 13.02 -2.66
N PRO A 426 3.85 12.20 -3.13
CA PRO A 426 3.89 11.63 -4.48
C PRO A 426 3.80 12.73 -5.56
N ALA A 427 4.94 13.08 -6.17
CA ALA A 427 4.98 14.03 -7.28
C ALA A 427 4.39 13.42 -8.56
N GLN A 428 4.68 12.15 -8.82
CA GLN A 428 4.29 11.33 -9.98
C GLN A 428 5.04 11.68 -11.28
N SER A 429 5.28 12.97 -11.54
CA SER A 429 6.13 13.45 -12.64
C SER A 429 6.74 14.81 -12.27
N GLY A 430 7.85 15.18 -12.90
CA GLY A 430 8.41 16.54 -12.79
C GLY A 430 7.96 17.51 -13.87
N SER A 431 7.16 17.09 -14.85
CA SER A 431 6.62 17.96 -15.91
C SER A 431 5.21 18.44 -15.57
N THR A 432 4.98 19.75 -15.63
CA THR A 432 3.64 20.34 -15.44
C THR A 432 2.63 19.80 -16.46
N ARG A 433 3.05 19.59 -17.72
CA ARG A 433 2.21 19.01 -18.77
C ARG A 433 1.79 17.58 -18.44
N MET A 434 2.71 16.77 -17.91
CA MET A 434 2.41 15.42 -17.45
C MET A 434 1.54 15.41 -16.21
N LEU A 435 1.77 16.31 -15.25
CA LEU A 435 0.94 16.46 -14.05
C LEU A 435 -0.51 16.82 -14.42
N GLU A 436 -0.72 17.66 -15.44
CA GLU A 436 -2.03 17.98 -15.98
C GLU A 436 -2.70 16.76 -16.65
N ALA A 437 -1.97 16.04 -17.51
CA ALA A 437 -2.46 14.82 -18.16
C ALA A 437 -2.79 13.70 -17.16
N MET A 438 -1.96 13.54 -16.13
CA MET A 438 -2.18 12.67 -14.97
C MET A 438 -3.28 13.16 -14.04
N ARG A 439 -3.72 14.40 -14.26
CA ARG A 439 -4.88 15.00 -13.61
C ARG A 439 -4.58 15.24 -12.12
N ARG A 440 -3.44 15.86 -11.82
CA ARG A 440 -2.92 16.06 -10.46
C ARG A 440 -3.44 17.34 -9.78
N GLY A 441 -3.79 18.37 -10.57
CA GLY A 441 -4.35 19.62 -10.07
C GLY A 441 -3.31 20.56 -9.46
N TYR A 442 -2.05 20.46 -9.89
CA TYR A 442 -0.96 21.36 -9.48
C TYR A 442 0.15 21.34 -10.53
N THR A 443 1.00 22.36 -10.50
CA THR A 443 2.18 22.46 -11.37
C THR A 443 3.45 21.99 -10.65
N ARG A 444 4.52 21.78 -11.41
CA ARG A 444 5.84 21.48 -10.87
C ARG A 444 6.31 22.55 -9.86
N GLU A 445 6.11 23.81 -10.19
CA GLU A 445 6.56 24.97 -9.40
C GLU A 445 5.83 25.01 -8.06
N ALA A 446 4.50 24.82 -8.07
CA ALA A 446 3.71 24.74 -6.84
C ALA A 446 4.13 23.56 -5.95
N TYR A 447 4.51 22.43 -6.57
CA TYR A 447 5.05 21.28 -5.83
C TYR A 447 6.40 21.60 -5.16
N ILE A 448 7.31 22.28 -5.87
CA ILE A 448 8.60 22.70 -5.33
C ILE A 448 8.40 23.68 -4.18
N GLU A 449 7.58 24.72 -4.37
CA GLU A 449 7.27 25.74 -3.35
C GLU A 449 6.72 25.09 -2.07
N LEU A 450 5.81 24.11 -2.21
CA LEU A 450 5.29 23.36 -1.07
C LEU A 450 6.40 22.60 -0.34
N ALA A 451 7.28 21.91 -1.09
CA ALA A 451 8.33 21.11 -0.49
C ALA A 451 9.41 21.96 0.20
N GLU A 452 9.73 23.13 -0.35
CA GLU A 452 10.61 24.13 0.28
C GLU A 452 9.98 24.67 1.57
N ARG A 453 8.70 25.08 1.54
CA ARG A 453 7.96 25.50 2.74
C ARG A 453 7.96 24.45 3.83
N ILE A 454 7.76 23.18 3.48
CA ILE A 454 7.79 22.06 4.42
C ILE A 454 9.16 21.95 5.10
N ARG A 455 10.25 22.10 4.34
CA ARG A 455 11.62 22.05 4.89
C ARG A 455 11.95 23.24 5.78
N GLU A 456 11.49 24.43 5.40
CA GLU A 456 11.65 25.65 6.20
C GLU A 456 10.90 25.54 7.53
N ARG A 457 9.66 25.04 7.49
CA ARG A 457 8.79 24.98 8.67
C ARG A 457 9.11 23.80 9.58
N VAL A 458 9.57 22.67 9.03
CA VAL A 458 9.93 21.46 9.79
C VAL A 458 11.39 21.08 9.52
N PRO A 459 12.35 21.64 10.27
CA PRO A 459 13.76 21.31 10.10
C PRO A 459 14.06 19.82 10.32
N GLY A 460 14.90 19.27 9.44
CA GLY A 460 15.29 17.85 9.45
C GLY A 460 14.25 16.90 8.86
N ILE A 461 13.19 17.41 8.23
CA ILE A 461 12.17 16.57 7.60
C ILE A 461 12.70 15.86 6.35
N SER A 462 12.38 14.57 6.25
CA SER A 462 12.60 13.78 5.04
C SER A 462 11.39 13.85 4.12
N ILE A 463 11.64 13.97 2.82
CA ILE A 463 10.59 13.95 1.79
C ILE A 463 10.80 12.72 0.93
N SER A 464 9.74 11.94 0.77
CA SER A 464 9.70 10.81 -0.14
C SER A 464 8.69 11.03 -1.26
N THR A 465 8.85 10.35 -2.38
CA THR A 465 7.99 10.53 -3.56
C THR A 465 7.67 9.22 -4.27
N ASP A 466 6.65 9.26 -5.12
CA ASP A 466 6.40 8.27 -6.16
C ASP A 466 6.63 8.93 -7.52
N MET A 467 7.28 8.22 -8.45
CA MET A 467 7.50 8.68 -9.83
C MET A 467 7.04 7.62 -10.82
N ILE A 468 6.36 8.05 -11.89
CA ILE A 468 5.89 7.21 -12.99
C ILE A 468 6.60 7.67 -14.26
N SER A 469 7.39 6.77 -14.86
CA SER A 469 8.08 7.02 -16.14
C SER A 469 7.34 6.37 -17.29
N GLY A 470 7.19 7.10 -18.40
CA GLY A 470 6.58 6.60 -19.63
C GLY A 470 5.06 6.67 -19.64
N PHE A 471 4.47 7.66 -18.98
CA PHE A 471 3.02 7.88 -19.05
C PHE A 471 2.58 8.25 -20.47
N CYS A 472 1.30 8.04 -20.80
CA CYS A 472 0.71 8.34 -22.10
C CYS A 472 1.11 9.76 -22.59
N GLY A 473 1.77 9.84 -23.73
CA GLY A 473 2.21 11.06 -24.38
C GLY A 473 3.46 11.71 -23.80
N GLU A 474 4.21 11.06 -22.90
CA GLU A 474 5.42 11.64 -22.28
C GLU A 474 6.58 11.79 -23.29
N THR A 475 7.12 13.00 -23.43
CA THR A 475 8.24 13.32 -24.33
C THR A 475 9.59 13.27 -23.61
N GLU A 476 10.69 13.39 -24.35
CA GLU A 476 12.03 13.52 -23.75
C GLU A 476 12.19 14.79 -22.90
N GLU A 477 11.48 15.87 -23.25
CA GLU A 477 11.47 17.11 -22.48
C GLU A 477 10.80 16.90 -21.11
N ASP A 478 9.65 16.22 -21.06
CA ASP A 478 8.99 15.92 -19.77
C ASP A 478 9.84 14.99 -18.89
N HIS A 479 10.56 14.06 -19.52
CA HIS A 479 11.48 13.18 -18.82
C HIS A 479 12.68 13.97 -18.28
N ALA A 480 13.24 14.89 -19.05
CA ALA A 480 14.31 15.78 -18.60
C ALA A 480 13.85 16.65 -17.42
N ASP A 481 12.62 17.15 -17.44
CA ASP A 481 12.00 17.83 -16.31
C ASP A 481 11.89 16.91 -15.10
N THR A 482 11.44 15.67 -15.29
CA THR A 482 11.38 14.67 -14.22
C THR A 482 12.75 14.46 -13.58
N LEU A 483 13.81 14.32 -14.37
CA LEU A 483 15.17 14.18 -13.85
C LEU A 483 15.65 15.46 -13.13
N SER A 484 15.33 16.64 -13.64
CA SER A 484 15.73 17.89 -13.00
C SER A 484 15.02 18.11 -11.66
N LEU A 485 13.76 17.69 -11.52
CA LEU A 485 13.05 17.70 -10.23
C LEU A 485 13.72 16.77 -9.24
N MET A 486 14.06 15.54 -9.65
CA MET A 486 14.75 14.57 -8.78
C MET A 486 16.09 15.10 -8.26
N LYS A 487 16.88 15.77 -9.13
CA LYS A 487 18.16 16.40 -8.74
C LYS A 487 17.98 17.54 -7.75
N HIS A 488 16.96 18.37 -7.95
CA HIS A 488 16.67 19.50 -7.08
C HIS A 488 16.17 19.02 -5.71
N MET A 489 15.24 18.07 -5.70
CA MET A 489 14.59 17.60 -4.48
C MET A 489 15.46 16.69 -3.64
N LYS A 490 16.34 15.86 -4.23
CA LYS A 490 17.21 14.91 -3.52
C LYS A 490 16.45 14.08 -2.46
N TYR A 491 15.35 13.46 -2.88
CA TYR A 491 14.47 12.70 -2.00
C TYR A 491 15.23 11.63 -1.20
N GLU A 492 14.87 11.44 0.06
CA GLU A 492 15.44 10.39 0.91
C GLU A 492 14.93 9.00 0.51
N GLN A 493 13.70 8.93 0.03
CA GLN A 493 13.08 7.71 -0.47
C GLN A 493 12.25 8.01 -1.72
N ALA A 494 12.38 7.20 -2.77
CA ALA A 494 11.57 7.32 -3.97
C ALA A 494 11.07 5.94 -4.42
N PHE A 495 9.78 5.85 -4.73
CA PHE A 495 9.20 4.68 -5.37
C PHE A 495 9.00 4.97 -6.84
N MET A 496 9.75 4.29 -7.69
CA MET A 496 9.84 4.60 -9.12
C MET A 496 9.28 3.43 -9.91
N PHE A 497 8.40 3.73 -10.85
CA PHE A 497 7.69 2.73 -11.65
C PHE A 497 7.66 3.11 -13.12
N ALA A 498 7.79 2.14 -14.01
CA ALA A 498 7.37 2.32 -15.39
C ALA A 498 5.83 2.33 -15.44
N TYR A 499 5.26 3.22 -16.25
CA TYR A 499 3.83 3.30 -16.43
C TYR A 499 3.29 2.02 -17.07
N SER A 500 2.20 1.55 -16.50
CA SER A 500 1.44 0.42 -17.00
C SER A 500 -0.03 0.76 -17.03
N MET A 501 -0.61 0.64 -18.21
CA MET A 501 -2.01 0.92 -18.44
C MET A 501 -2.89 -0.13 -17.77
N ARG A 502 -3.97 0.33 -17.14
CA ARG A 502 -4.94 -0.54 -16.47
C ARG A 502 -6.33 -0.29 -17.00
N GLU A 503 -7.03 -1.39 -17.24
CA GLU A 503 -8.44 -1.37 -17.63
C GLU A 503 -9.28 -0.51 -16.69
N ARG A 504 -10.34 0.09 -17.24
CA ARG A 504 -11.30 0.96 -16.56
C ARG A 504 -10.76 2.31 -16.05
N THR A 505 -9.44 2.53 -16.03
CA THR A 505 -8.87 3.84 -15.69
C THR A 505 -9.24 4.90 -16.73
N LEU A 506 -9.12 6.19 -16.37
CA LEU A 506 -9.39 7.27 -17.31
C LEU A 506 -8.40 7.26 -18.47
N ALA A 507 -7.12 7.01 -18.18
CA ALA A 507 -6.09 6.88 -19.19
C ALA A 507 -6.44 5.76 -20.19
N HIS A 508 -6.84 4.58 -19.73
CA HIS A 508 -7.29 3.49 -20.61
C HIS A 508 -8.50 3.87 -21.48
N LYS A 509 -9.41 4.71 -20.98
CA LYS A 509 -10.62 5.10 -21.73
C LYS A 509 -10.40 6.25 -22.70
N LYS A 510 -9.45 7.15 -22.43
CA LYS A 510 -9.33 8.45 -23.11
C LYS A 510 -7.95 8.75 -23.68
N MET A 511 -6.95 7.92 -23.40
CA MET A 511 -5.57 8.15 -23.81
C MET A 511 -5.03 6.90 -24.50
N VAL A 512 -4.01 7.08 -25.33
CA VAL A 512 -3.27 5.99 -25.98
C VAL A 512 -1.97 5.78 -25.22
N ASP A 513 -1.62 4.53 -24.94
CA ASP A 513 -0.29 4.19 -24.42
C ASP A 513 0.72 4.13 -25.57
N ASP A 514 1.23 5.29 -25.96
CA ASP A 514 2.05 5.53 -27.14
C ASP A 514 3.56 5.52 -26.85
N VAL A 515 3.98 5.43 -25.58
CA VAL A 515 5.40 5.32 -25.20
C VAL A 515 5.85 3.86 -25.29
N PRO A 516 6.84 3.50 -26.13
CA PRO A 516 7.33 2.13 -26.23
C PRO A 516 7.89 1.59 -24.91
N HIS A 517 7.69 0.30 -24.65
CA HIS A 517 8.08 -0.33 -23.38
C HIS A 517 9.57 -0.19 -23.06
N ASP A 518 10.45 -0.36 -24.06
CA ASP A 518 11.90 -0.17 -23.94
C ASP A 518 12.26 1.27 -23.54
N VAL A 519 11.55 2.27 -24.08
CA VAL A 519 11.70 3.68 -23.68
C VAL A 519 11.26 3.87 -22.22
N LYS A 520 10.13 3.28 -21.80
CA LYS A 520 9.69 3.35 -20.39
C LYS A 520 10.74 2.80 -19.42
N ILE A 521 11.34 1.66 -19.77
CA ILE A 521 12.38 1.02 -18.95
C ILE A 521 13.66 1.85 -18.94
N ARG A 522 14.09 2.41 -20.08
CA ARG A 522 15.23 3.33 -20.14
C ARG A 522 15.01 4.53 -19.22
N ARG A 523 13.86 5.21 -19.34
CA ARG A 523 13.50 6.37 -18.52
C ARG A 523 13.45 6.02 -17.03
N LEU A 524 12.86 4.89 -16.67
CA LEU A 524 12.86 4.40 -15.29
C LEU A 524 14.29 4.24 -14.75
N ASN A 525 15.21 3.67 -15.53
CA ASN A 525 16.61 3.51 -15.13
C ASN A 525 17.34 4.86 -14.97
N ASP A 526 17.02 5.84 -15.81
CA ASP A 526 17.56 7.20 -15.67
C ASP A 526 17.09 7.84 -14.35
N VAL A 527 15.80 7.71 -14.02
CA VAL A 527 15.23 8.21 -12.76
C VAL A 527 15.85 7.51 -11.55
N ILE A 528 16.02 6.18 -11.61
CA ILE A 528 16.69 5.40 -10.55
C ILE A 528 18.13 5.85 -10.36
N SER A 529 18.87 6.07 -11.45
CA SER A 529 20.27 6.53 -11.39
C SER A 529 20.37 7.91 -10.77
N CYS A 530 19.50 8.84 -11.21
CA CYS A 530 19.39 10.18 -10.66
C CYS A 530 19.05 10.17 -9.15
N TYR A 531 18.10 9.34 -8.74
CA TYR A 531 17.76 9.15 -7.32
C TYR A 531 18.97 8.67 -6.50
N HIS A 532 19.70 7.66 -6.98
CA HIS A 532 20.87 7.15 -6.28
C HIS A 532 21.98 8.20 -6.15
N ASP A 533 22.19 9.04 -7.17
CA ASP A 533 23.16 10.12 -7.11
C ASP A 533 22.78 11.16 -6.04
N GLY A 534 21.51 11.58 -6.01
CA GLY A 534 20.99 12.48 -4.98
C GLY A 534 21.08 11.88 -3.57
N LEU A 535 20.76 10.59 -3.43
CA LEU A 535 20.81 9.89 -2.15
C LEU A 535 22.24 9.78 -1.61
N ARG A 536 23.24 9.52 -2.47
CA ARG A 536 24.65 9.51 -2.04
C ARG A 536 25.07 10.88 -1.51
N GLN A 537 24.59 11.97 -2.10
CA GLN A 537 24.87 13.30 -1.59
C GLN A 537 24.27 13.51 -0.20
N ARG A 538 22.99 13.15 -0.01
CA ARG A 538 22.32 13.26 1.30
C ARG A 538 22.97 12.38 2.37
N ASN A 539 23.36 11.15 2.03
CA ASN A 539 24.00 10.25 2.98
C ASN A 539 25.34 10.78 3.51
N ARG A 540 26.10 11.55 2.70
CA ARG A 540 27.34 12.19 3.19
C ARG A 540 27.08 13.20 4.30
N GLU A 541 25.90 13.82 4.30
CA GLU A 541 25.45 14.76 5.32
C GLU A 541 24.94 14.04 6.59
N GLU A 542 24.77 12.71 6.56
CA GLU A 542 24.33 11.93 7.71
C GLU A 542 25.47 11.47 8.61
N ALA A 543 26.71 11.41 8.11
CA ALA A 543 27.86 11.00 8.91
C ALA A 543 28.07 11.95 10.11
N GLY A 544 28.18 11.38 11.31
CA GLY A 544 28.30 12.11 12.57
C GLY A 544 26.98 12.56 13.18
N ARG A 545 25.85 12.53 12.44
CA ARG A 545 24.53 12.87 12.97
C ARG A 545 24.00 11.82 13.94
N HIS A 546 23.14 12.25 14.85
CA HIS A 546 22.47 11.39 15.79
C HIS A 546 21.01 11.20 15.40
N HIS A 547 20.53 9.96 15.43
CA HIS A 547 19.14 9.63 15.14
C HIS A 547 18.52 8.80 16.25
N LEU A 548 17.25 9.06 16.54
CA LEU A 548 16.43 8.22 17.40
C LEU A 548 15.94 7.01 16.62
N VAL A 549 16.49 5.83 16.90
CA VAL A 549 16.19 4.60 16.19
C VAL A 549 15.29 3.69 17.03
N LEU A 550 14.17 3.25 16.46
CA LEU A 550 13.35 2.18 17.01
C LEU A 550 13.89 0.83 16.52
N ILE A 551 14.27 -0.07 17.44
CA ILE A 551 14.73 -1.42 17.08
C ILE A 551 13.55 -2.26 16.61
N GLU A 552 13.58 -2.71 15.35
CA GLU A 552 12.56 -3.58 14.75
C GLU A 552 12.91 -5.07 14.85
N GLY A 553 14.18 -5.41 15.00
CA GLY A 553 14.62 -6.80 15.05
C GLY A 553 16.10 -6.98 14.74
N ARG A 554 16.47 -8.23 14.43
CA ARG A 554 17.85 -8.60 14.07
C ARG A 554 18.13 -8.32 12.59
N SER A 555 19.36 -7.94 12.27
CA SER A 555 19.79 -7.79 10.88
C SER A 555 19.73 -9.13 10.14
N LYS A 556 19.13 -9.16 8.94
CA LYS A 556 19.08 -10.37 8.10
C LYS A 556 20.47 -10.86 7.66
N ARG A 557 21.49 -10.00 7.74
CA ARG A 557 22.86 -10.29 7.30
C ARG A 557 23.77 -10.69 8.47
N SER A 558 23.39 -10.39 9.71
CA SER A 558 24.21 -10.66 10.89
C SER A 558 23.33 -10.77 12.13
N GLU A 559 23.46 -11.87 12.87
CA GLU A 559 22.74 -12.03 14.15
C GLU A 559 23.29 -11.12 15.26
N ASN A 560 24.49 -10.58 15.08
CA ASN A 560 25.17 -9.69 16.02
C ASN A 560 24.86 -8.21 15.81
N GLU A 561 23.97 -7.88 14.88
CA GLU A 561 23.54 -6.51 14.60
C GLU A 561 22.03 -6.36 14.82
N TRP A 562 21.64 -5.21 15.38
CA TRP A 562 20.27 -4.73 15.37
C TRP A 562 19.94 -4.07 14.04
N THR A 563 18.66 -4.14 13.66
CA THR A 563 18.09 -3.29 12.60
C THR A 563 16.93 -2.49 13.19
N GLY A 564 16.85 -1.23 12.78
CA GLY A 564 15.78 -0.34 13.22
C GLY A 564 15.52 0.79 12.24
N ARG A 565 14.58 1.67 12.59
CA ARG A 565 14.22 2.84 11.79
C ARG A 565 14.27 4.15 12.55
N THR A 566 14.72 5.19 11.87
CA THR A 566 14.61 6.59 12.32
C THR A 566 13.17 7.11 12.21
N ASP A 567 12.90 8.26 12.79
CA ASP A 567 11.66 9.02 12.56
C ASP A 567 11.51 9.44 11.07
N THR A 568 12.62 9.74 10.40
CA THR A 568 12.73 9.97 8.94
C THR A 568 12.55 8.70 8.07
N ASN A 569 12.17 7.57 8.67
CA ASN A 569 11.95 6.27 8.01
C ASN A 569 13.20 5.64 7.38
N ARG A 570 14.40 6.11 7.76
CA ARG A 570 15.67 5.55 7.30
C ARG A 570 15.99 4.29 8.07
N LYS A 571 16.45 3.26 7.35
CA LYS A 571 16.92 2.04 7.97
C LYS A 571 18.31 2.25 8.55
N VAL A 572 18.50 1.84 9.81
CA VAL A 572 19.79 1.87 10.49
C VAL A 572 20.15 0.47 10.96
N VAL A 573 21.41 0.08 10.78
CA VAL A 573 21.97 -1.17 11.30
C VAL A 573 23.15 -0.84 12.20
N PHE A 574 23.19 -1.45 13.38
CA PHE A 574 24.23 -1.18 14.38
C PHE A 574 24.52 -2.42 15.24
N PRO A 575 25.73 -2.55 15.83
CA PRO A 575 26.10 -3.72 16.64
C PRO A 575 25.22 -3.91 17.88
N LYS A 576 25.05 -5.16 18.31
CA LYS A 576 24.47 -5.49 19.61
C LYS A 576 25.51 -5.23 20.69
N GLN A 577 25.28 -4.19 21.49
CA GLN A 577 26.14 -3.84 22.62
C GLN A 577 25.31 -3.27 23.76
N ALA A 578 25.80 -3.45 24.99
CA ALA A 578 25.21 -2.80 26.15
C ALA A 578 25.52 -1.30 26.13
N VAL A 579 24.49 -0.48 26.31
CA VAL A 579 24.56 0.99 26.22
C VAL A 579 24.10 1.63 27.52
N ALA A 580 24.32 2.94 27.68
CA ALA A 580 23.79 3.67 28.83
C ALA A 580 22.26 3.53 28.91
N SER A 581 21.72 3.39 30.12
CA SER A 581 20.29 3.16 30.35
C SER A 581 19.39 4.37 30.06
N THR A 582 19.98 5.58 30.02
CA THR A 582 19.34 6.89 29.87
C THR A 582 20.33 7.91 29.28
N LEU A 583 19.82 8.97 28.66
CA LEU A 583 20.60 10.14 28.24
C LEU A 583 21.00 11.04 29.43
N ALA A 584 20.35 10.91 30.60
CA ALA A 584 20.52 11.79 31.75
C ALA A 584 21.76 11.49 32.64
N GLY A 585 22.68 10.63 32.18
CA GLY A 585 24.07 10.69 32.64
C GLY A 585 24.51 9.76 33.77
N ASP A 586 23.69 8.80 34.23
CA ASP A 586 24.24 7.73 35.07
C ASP A 586 24.92 6.65 34.20
N ALA A 587 26.11 6.98 33.70
CA ALA A 587 26.90 6.14 32.80
C ALA A 587 27.35 4.80 33.42
N SER A 588 27.07 4.60 34.72
CA SER A 588 27.45 3.40 35.47
C SER A 588 26.55 2.19 35.13
N ALA A 589 25.28 2.41 34.78
CA ALA A 589 24.32 1.36 34.46
C ALA A 589 24.21 1.13 32.94
N LYS A 590 24.89 0.09 32.44
CA LYS A 590 24.71 -0.39 31.07
C LYS A 590 23.56 -1.39 30.99
N VAL A 591 22.77 -1.29 29.93
CA VAL A 591 21.64 -2.18 29.66
C VAL A 591 21.78 -2.84 28.30
N ASP A 592 21.37 -4.09 28.23
CA ASP A 592 21.20 -4.79 26.95
C ASP A 592 19.96 -4.25 26.24
N LEU A 593 20.11 -4.07 24.93
CA LEU A 593 19.05 -3.59 24.05
C LEU A 593 18.12 -4.73 23.63
N GLN A 594 16.84 -4.42 23.44
CA GLN A 594 15.84 -5.35 22.94
C GLN A 594 14.99 -4.73 21.83
N VAL A 595 14.20 -5.58 21.16
CA VAL A 595 13.25 -5.12 20.14
C VAL A 595 12.18 -4.24 20.81
N GLY A 596 11.84 -3.12 20.17
CA GLY A 596 10.95 -2.11 20.76
C GLY A 596 11.67 -1.03 21.58
N ASP A 597 12.96 -1.15 21.85
CA ASP A 597 13.70 -0.04 22.47
C ASP A 597 13.91 1.10 21.47
N PHE A 598 13.80 2.33 21.98
CA PHE A 598 14.32 3.52 21.31
C PHE A 598 15.77 3.75 21.74
N VAL A 599 16.63 4.00 20.76
CA VAL A 599 18.07 4.10 20.97
C VAL A 599 18.61 5.30 20.20
N LEU A 600 19.44 6.11 20.86
CA LEU A 600 20.20 7.16 20.19
C LEU A 600 21.40 6.51 19.48
N VAL A 601 21.45 6.64 18.16
CA VAL A 601 22.51 6.06 17.33
C VAL A 601 23.25 7.19 16.62
N GLN A 602 24.58 7.20 16.75
CA GLN A 602 25.44 8.07 15.95
C GLN A 602 25.76 7.37 14.63
N ILE A 603 25.50 8.03 13.51
CA ILE A 603 25.74 7.48 12.18
C ILE A 603 27.22 7.65 11.82
N GLU A 604 27.82 6.59 11.29
CA GLU A 604 29.23 6.53 10.92
C GLU A 604 29.42 6.34 9.42
N SER A 605 28.55 5.55 8.79
CA SER A 605 28.67 5.18 7.37
C SER A 605 27.33 4.75 6.79
N ASP A 606 27.31 4.41 5.50
CA ASP A 606 26.12 3.94 4.80
C ASP A 606 26.44 2.94 3.68
N THR A 607 25.42 2.20 3.24
CA THR A 607 25.48 1.32 2.06
C THR A 607 24.48 1.75 0.98
N LEU A 608 24.26 3.06 0.81
CA LEU A 608 23.23 3.73 -0.02
C LEU A 608 21.84 3.83 0.64
N THR A 609 21.13 2.73 0.85
CA THR A 609 19.74 2.77 1.39
C THR A 609 19.65 2.45 2.87
N THR A 610 20.77 2.08 3.49
CA THR A 610 20.87 1.72 4.90
C THR A 610 22.01 2.50 5.52
N LEU A 611 21.74 3.16 6.64
CA LEU A 611 22.74 3.80 7.47
C LEU A 611 23.34 2.79 8.43
N ARG A 612 24.58 3.05 8.85
CA ARG A 612 25.32 2.28 9.83
C ARG A 612 25.86 3.22 10.90
N GLY A 613 25.84 2.75 12.14
CA GLY A 613 26.25 3.57 13.26
C GLY A 613 26.47 2.78 14.53
N THR A 614 26.74 3.53 15.59
CA THR A 614 26.99 3.00 16.93
C THR A 614 25.93 3.50 17.90
N ALA A 615 25.36 2.58 18.68
CA ALA A 615 24.37 2.90 19.70
C ALA A 615 25.03 3.54 20.93
N LEU A 616 24.52 4.70 21.35
CA LEU A 616 25.06 5.47 22.47
C LEU A 616 24.32 5.21 23.78
N ALA A 617 22.99 5.30 23.74
CA ALA A 617 22.13 5.17 24.91
C ALA A 617 20.73 4.69 24.52
N ARG A 618 20.12 3.90 25.40
CA ARG A 618 18.67 3.66 25.37
C ARG A 618 17.96 4.91 25.87
N THR A 619 16.84 5.25 25.26
CA THR A 619 16.07 6.45 25.60
C THR A 619 14.58 6.28 25.34
N THR A 620 13.79 7.32 25.58
CA THR A 620 12.38 7.43 25.20
C THR A 620 12.19 8.65 24.28
N ILE A 621 11.06 8.72 23.57
CA ILE A 621 10.76 9.90 22.74
C ILE A 621 10.76 11.20 23.57
N PRO A 622 10.10 11.29 24.74
CA PRO A 622 10.09 12.52 25.53
C PRO A 622 11.46 12.88 26.12
N GLU A 623 12.27 11.90 26.47
CA GLU A 623 13.64 12.13 26.96
C GLU A 623 14.55 12.65 25.85
N HIS A 624 14.51 12.04 24.67
CA HIS A 624 15.27 12.51 23.51
C HIS A 624 14.87 13.94 23.09
N ALA A 625 13.57 14.26 23.12
CA ALA A 625 13.08 15.61 22.84
C ALA A 625 13.63 16.65 23.83
N ARG A 626 13.67 16.31 25.14
CA ARG A 626 14.29 17.15 26.17
C ARG A 626 15.78 17.34 25.93
N PHE A 627 16.49 16.26 25.59
CA PHE A 627 17.93 16.32 25.28
C PHE A 627 18.23 17.29 24.12
N LEU A 628 17.46 17.23 23.02
CA LEU A 628 17.62 18.15 21.90
C LEU A 628 17.37 19.62 22.29
N SER A 629 16.35 19.88 23.12
CA SER A 629 16.04 21.25 23.58
C SER A 629 17.14 21.87 24.45
N VAL A 630 17.80 21.06 25.29
CA VAL A 630 18.91 21.50 26.14
C VAL A 630 20.17 21.71 25.30
N ALA A 631 20.44 20.82 24.35
CA ALA A 631 21.57 20.94 23.44
C ALA A 631 21.48 22.22 22.58
N SER A 632 20.30 22.55 22.06
CA SER A 632 20.08 23.78 21.28
C SER A 632 20.24 25.06 22.12
N ASN A 633 19.88 25.02 23.40
CA ASN A 633 19.99 26.18 24.30
C ASN A 633 21.40 26.39 24.87
N SER A 634 22.22 25.33 24.94
CA SER A 634 23.54 25.38 25.55
C SER A 634 24.66 25.67 24.55
N PHE A 635 24.45 25.44 23.25
CA PHE A 635 25.42 25.70 22.19
C PHE A 635 24.72 26.16 20.89
N PRO A 636 24.62 27.47 20.62
CA PRO A 636 23.93 27.99 19.43
C PRO A 636 24.66 27.72 18.09
N SER A 637 25.73 26.91 18.07
CA SER A 637 26.56 26.67 16.87
C SER A 637 26.75 25.20 16.47
N LEU A 638 26.02 24.25 17.06
CA LEU A 638 25.88 22.92 16.47
C LEU A 638 24.71 22.94 15.49
N SER A 639 25.01 23.16 14.22
CA SER A 639 24.08 22.93 13.11
C SER A 639 23.61 21.47 13.16
N LEU A 640 22.37 21.26 13.65
CA LEU A 640 21.62 20.00 13.65
C LEU A 640 21.41 19.47 12.22
#